data_AF-A0A3D4D4P2-F1
#
_entry.id   AF-A0A3D4D4P2-F1
#
_cell.length_a   1.000
_cell.length_b   1.000
_cell.length_c   1.000
_cell.angle_alpha   90.00
_cell.angle_beta   90.00
_cell.angle_gamma   90.00
#
_symmetry.space_group_name_H-M   'P 1'
#
loop_
_entity.id
_entity.type
_entity.pdbx_description
1 polymer ?
#
loop_
_entity_poly.entity_id
_entity_poly.type
_entity_poly.pdbx_seq_one_letter_code
_entity_poly.pdbx_strand_id
1 'polypeptide(L)'
;SDILGKEPKDYPMEVNQRLLHGYAACVSYADACVGKILATLEETGLAKNTIVVLWGDHGWKLGDHGSWSKHTNFECDTRAPLIIRAPGYEGGTPCPRLVEFIDLYPTLCDLTGLPVPAHCQGRSFRSLLEDPTTGHRYNAYSSYPSWKALGHSIRFKTFRYTEWHAEESDEVVASVLTDLSKDPGEVTNVVKDPAFAQTLAEAQTQLSERLKTARQPAPPNKSGAGKKASTSNPPVIGDTTALLIDPELARQKIDGFGGSIAFWGTRADNKALTAALKELNTSIVRAQGEVTKKGVVDHNRDVLQRAMKINPDLQVLLSFWQPRSSKHQELDYWLQTVEINGGPQYTLRPERRAEWADEMVARIQQYLDWGINVTAIGVQNESNWSHEGTQTCRWEPGELASFIETLVKPRLRRAGLGQLRIAAPDLAFIGSEASELKSFLPAIASPAVDIAAYHMYDSYIDGETGPIDYLVNATRAIAPLKREHFPDKSLWMTETTGAQWNGEQWHTYGWTPELTEHQKAIKAARYLHMTLADAGANAFLWWGLVYSLAPEAITDRNTRQKHRDEGLVLVSEKRGENGTQAFLERTKKFYTFQQYSRFVEPGFRRLAAPTRDGLQISAYRSPDRSKVVVVAINDTASSHPLKVSLKGGGKARAWQTDQKKNCEEVDSTAAMPPLSVRTLVFE
;
A
#
# COMPACT_ATOMS: atom_id res chain seq x y z
N SER A 1 -23.60 -1.56 38.09
CA SER A 1 -23.64 -1.20 39.52
C SER A 1 -22.23 -0.90 39.96
N ASP A 2 -22.04 0.11 40.81
CA ASP A 2 -20.81 0.25 41.58
C ASP A 2 -21.10 0.00 43.06
N ILE A 3 -20.09 -0.41 43.82
CA ILE A 3 -20.11 -1.25 45.04
C ILE A 3 -20.85 -0.67 46.27
N LEU A 4 -21.60 0.42 46.12
CA LEU A 4 -22.52 0.91 47.16
C LEU A 4 -23.98 1.10 46.68
N GLY A 5 -24.25 1.17 45.37
CA GLY A 5 -25.56 1.51 44.80
C GLY A 5 -26.08 2.91 45.22
N LYS A 6 -26.85 3.62 44.42
CA LYS A 6 -27.69 3.18 43.29
C LYS A 6 -27.74 4.32 42.26
N GLU A 7 -28.25 4.04 41.07
CA GLU A 7 -28.19 4.86 39.84
C GLU A 7 -28.60 6.34 40.06
N PRO A 8 -28.38 7.29 39.11
CA PRO A 8 -28.80 8.69 39.25
C PRO A 8 -30.27 8.89 39.66
N LYS A 9 -31.14 7.91 39.36
CA LYS A 9 -32.55 7.86 39.79
C LYS A 9 -32.76 7.69 41.31
N ASP A 10 -31.73 7.28 42.04
CA ASP A 10 -31.78 6.94 43.47
C ASP A 10 -31.24 8.05 44.38
N TYR A 11 -30.66 9.12 43.81
CA TYR A 11 -30.32 10.34 44.54
C TYR A 11 -31.46 11.37 44.47
N PRO A 12 -31.72 12.13 45.55
CA PRO A 12 -32.58 13.31 45.46
C PRO A 12 -32.09 14.24 44.36
N MET A 13 -33.01 14.86 43.60
CA MET A 13 -32.69 15.76 42.49
C MET A 13 -31.64 16.83 42.87
N GLU A 14 -31.75 17.38 44.08
CA GLU A 14 -30.82 18.38 44.61
C GLU A 14 -29.38 17.86 44.72
N VAL A 15 -29.19 16.59 45.05
CA VAL A 15 -27.87 15.96 45.14
C VAL A 15 -27.27 15.79 43.75
N ASN A 16 -28.05 15.32 42.77
CA ASN A 16 -27.59 15.21 41.38
C ASN A 16 -27.19 16.58 40.81
N GLN A 17 -28.01 17.61 41.04
CA GLN A 17 -27.69 18.98 40.63
C GLN A 17 -26.40 19.48 41.30
N ARG A 18 -26.21 19.21 42.60
CA ARG A 18 -24.99 19.59 43.32
C ARG A 18 -23.75 18.88 42.76
N LEU A 19 -23.84 17.61 42.37
CA LEU A 19 -22.73 16.86 41.77
C LEU A 19 -22.37 17.42 40.39
N LEU A 20 -23.36 17.74 39.55
CA LEU A 20 -23.16 18.41 38.26
C LEU A 20 -22.50 19.79 38.43
N HIS A 21 -23.01 20.62 39.35
CA HIS A 21 -22.41 21.91 39.67
C HIS A 21 -20.97 21.76 40.20
N GLY A 22 -20.72 20.74 41.03
CA GLY A 22 -19.39 20.43 41.55
C GLY A 22 -18.39 20.07 40.44
N TYR A 23 -18.80 19.24 39.47
CA TYR A 23 -17.97 18.93 38.30
C TYR A 23 -17.68 20.16 37.45
N ALA A 24 -18.71 20.96 37.12
CA ALA A 24 -18.53 22.19 36.35
C ALA A 24 -17.62 23.21 37.07
N ALA A 25 -17.75 23.34 38.39
CA ALA A 25 -16.89 24.19 39.20
C ALA A 25 -15.43 23.67 39.22
N CYS A 26 -15.24 22.36 39.31
CA CYS A 26 -13.91 21.72 39.23
C CYS A 26 -13.24 22.00 37.87
N VAL A 27 -13.96 21.80 36.77
CA VAL A 27 -13.46 22.07 35.40
C VAL A 27 -13.11 23.55 35.24
N SER A 28 -13.99 24.46 35.69
CA SER A 28 -13.74 25.91 35.62
C SER A 28 -12.51 26.33 36.44
N TYR A 29 -12.31 25.71 37.61
CA TYR A 29 -11.13 25.97 38.44
C TYR A 29 -9.84 25.43 37.81
N ALA A 30 -9.88 24.24 37.21
CA ALA A 30 -8.74 23.65 36.50
C ALA A 30 -8.35 24.51 35.28
N ASP A 31 -9.33 24.97 34.49
CA ASP A 31 -9.12 25.88 33.36
C ASP A 31 -8.44 27.18 33.80
N ALA A 32 -8.93 27.81 34.88
CA ALA A 32 -8.30 28.99 35.45
C ALA A 32 -6.85 28.75 35.93
N CYS A 33 -6.54 27.55 36.43
CA CYS A 33 -5.17 27.17 36.80
C CYS A 33 -4.27 26.99 35.57
N VAL A 34 -4.76 26.36 34.50
CA VAL A 34 -4.04 26.23 33.22
C VAL A 34 -3.77 27.62 32.62
N GLY A 35 -4.75 28.52 32.66
CA GLY A 35 -4.61 29.90 32.19
C GLY A 35 -3.45 30.64 32.86
N LYS A 36 -3.24 30.44 34.17
CA LYS A 36 -2.08 31.04 34.89
C LYS A 36 -0.74 30.53 34.36
N ILE A 37 -0.64 29.23 34.05
CA ILE A 37 0.58 28.62 33.50
C ILE A 37 0.86 29.17 32.11
N LEU A 38 -0.15 29.21 31.24
CA LEU A 38 -0.02 29.71 29.87
C LEU A 38 0.35 31.20 29.86
N ALA A 39 -0.30 32.03 30.68
CA ALA A 39 0.03 33.45 30.82
C ALA A 39 1.49 33.64 31.26
N THR A 40 1.97 32.85 32.23
CA THR A 40 3.37 32.93 32.69
C THR A 40 4.36 32.56 31.57
N LEU A 41 4.05 31.54 30.76
CA LEU A 41 4.89 31.16 29.61
C LEU A 41 4.95 32.27 28.56
N GLU A 42 3.86 32.99 28.34
CA GLU A 42 3.80 34.13 27.42
C GLU A 42 4.57 35.34 27.96
N GLU A 43 4.32 35.74 29.20
CA GLU A 43 4.98 36.88 29.89
C GLU A 43 6.50 36.72 29.94
N THR A 44 6.99 35.49 30.13
CA THR A 44 8.43 35.17 30.19
C THR A 44 9.06 34.93 28.81
N GLY A 45 8.28 34.93 27.73
CA GLY A 45 8.74 34.61 26.37
C GLY A 45 9.06 33.13 26.12
N LEU A 46 8.93 32.26 27.13
CA LEU A 46 9.21 30.82 27.04
C LEU A 46 8.20 30.07 26.16
N ALA A 47 7.01 30.64 25.94
CA ALA A 47 6.00 30.08 25.05
C ALA A 47 6.55 29.77 23.65
N LYS A 48 7.56 30.48 23.16
CA LYS A 48 8.14 30.23 21.82
C LYS A 48 8.99 28.96 21.73
N ASN A 49 9.33 28.33 22.85
CA ASN A 49 10.21 27.15 22.90
C ASN A 49 9.67 26.03 23.82
N THR A 50 8.39 26.10 24.18
CA THR A 50 7.77 25.13 25.08
C THR A 50 6.59 24.45 24.39
N ILE A 51 6.62 23.12 24.36
CA ILE A 51 5.46 22.30 23.99
C ILE A 51 4.60 22.13 25.25
N VAL A 52 3.32 22.46 25.15
CA VAL A 52 2.35 22.25 26.23
C VAL A 52 1.39 21.17 25.79
N VAL A 53 1.22 20.15 26.64
CA VAL A 53 0.24 19.10 26.43
C VAL A 53 -0.64 19.03 27.67
N LEU A 54 -1.94 19.24 27.49
CA LEU A 54 -2.96 19.01 28.49
C LEU A 54 -3.68 17.71 28.14
N TRP A 55 -3.64 16.72 29.02
CA TRP A 55 -4.35 15.47 28.82
C TRP A 55 -5.04 14.98 30.09
N GLY A 56 -6.12 14.21 29.95
CA GLY A 56 -6.76 13.47 31.04
C GLY A 56 -6.45 11.97 30.90
N ASP A 57 -6.38 11.21 31.98
CA ASP A 57 -6.19 9.75 31.91
C ASP A 57 -7.48 9.00 31.54
N HIS A 58 -8.64 9.66 31.65
CA HIS A 58 -9.96 9.16 31.28
C HIS A 58 -10.98 10.31 31.10
N GLY A 59 -12.13 9.99 30.50
CA GLY A 59 -13.35 10.79 30.56
C GLY A 59 -14.14 10.56 31.85
N TRP A 60 -15.33 11.15 31.99
CA TRP A 60 -16.06 11.15 33.25
C TRP A 60 -17.58 11.05 33.04
N LYS A 61 -18.22 10.06 33.66
CA LYS A 61 -19.68 9.95 33.66
C LYS A 61 -20.32 10.88 34.68
N LEU A 62 -21.40 11.53 34.25
CA LEU A 62 -22.22 12.43 35.07
C LEU A 62 -23.62 11.86 35.29
N GLY A 63 -23.70 10.53 35.38
CA GLY A 63 -24.93 9.76 35.44
C GLY A 63 -25.18 8.87 34.22
N ASP A 64 -24.33 8.98 33.19
CA ASP A 64 -24.33 8.12 32.02
C ASP A 64 -24.26 6.63 32.42
N HIS A 65 -25.01 5.78 31.72
CA HIS A 65 -25.14 4.34 32.05
C HIS A 65 -25.53 4.05 33.51
N GLY A 66 -26.21 4.98 34.18
CA GLY A 66 -26.58 4.83 35.57
C GLY A 66 -25.39 4.87 36.54
N SER A 67 -24.27 5.48 36.13
CA SER A 67 -23.00 5.47 36.85
C SER A 67 -22.38 6.87 36.91
N TRP A 68 -21.60 7.11 37.96
CA TRP A 68 -20.74 8.28 38.12
C TRP A 68 -19.28 7.84 38.06
N SER A 69 -18.35 8.74 37.73
CA SER A 69 -16.90 8.45 37.64
C SER A 69 -16.50 7.68 36.36
N LYS A 70 -15.37 6.96 36.43
CA LYS A 70 -14.57 6.40 35.33
C LYS A 70 -14.25 4.92 35.53
N HIS A 71 -15.01 3.98 35.01
CA HIS A 71 -14.77 2.55 35.27
C HIS A 71 -15.29 1.64 34.15
N THR A 72 -15.28 2.10 32.89
CA THR A 72 -15.76 1.32 31.75
C THR A 72 -14.94 1.57 30.48
N ASN A 73 -15.20 0.76 29.44
CA ASN A 73 -14.67 0.96 28.09
C ASN A 73 -15.56 1.85 27.22
N PHE A 74 -16.58 2.52 27.78
CA PHE A 74 -17.49 3.37 27.01
C PHE A 74 -16.77 4.62 26.48
N GLU A 75 -17.28 5.19 25.39
CA GLU A 75 -16.84 6.44 24.77
C GLU A 75 -16.71 7.56 25.81
N CYS A 76 -17.69 7.70 26.71
CA CYS A 76 -17.66 8.71 27.77
C CYS A 76 -16.47 8.59 28.74
N ASP A 77 -15.90 7.39 28.90
CA ASP A 77 -14.74 7.14 29.77
C ASP A 77 -13.41 7.13 29.01
N THR A 78 -13.44 6.83 27.72
CA THR A 78 -12.23 6.60 26.92
C THR A 78 -11.92 7.77 26.00
N ARG A 79 -12.90 8.60 25.64
CA ARG A 79 -12.72 9.88 24.96
C ARG A 79 -12.30 10.95 25.95
N ALA A 80 -11.04 10.90 26.33
CA ALA A 80 -10.42 11.82 27.27
C ALA A 80 -9.86 13.06 26.55
N PRO A 81 -9.73 14.21 27.24
CA PRO A 81 -9.14 15.41 26.65
C PRO A 81 -7.68 15.16 26.31
N LEU A 82 -7.26 15.60 25.12
CA LEU A 82 -5.88 15.73 24.69
C LEU A 82 -5.77 17.01 23.87
N ILE A 83 -5.15 18.03 24.44
CA ILE A 83 -4.93 19.34 23.82
C ILE A 83 -3.42 19.56 23.79
N ILE A 84 -2.88 19.87 22.62
CA ILE A 84 -1.46 20.08 22.42
C ILE A 84 -1.22 21.41 21.72
N ARG A 85 -0.22 22.13 22.23
CA ARG A 85 0.27 23.38 21.67
C ARG A 85 1.78 23.27 21.53
N ALA A 86 2.25 23.21 20.29
CA ALA A 86 3.67 23.12 19.97
C ALA A 86 4.15 24.40 19.25
N PRO A 87 5.37 24.88 19.53
CA PRO A 87 5.94 26.00 18.78
C PRO A 87 6.05 25.66 17.28
N GLY A 88 5.69 26.61 16.43
CA GLY A 88 5.77 26.47 14.97
C GLY A 88 4.54 25.86 14.29
N TYR A 89 3.49 25.53 15.06
CA TYR A 89 2.23 25.00 14.54
C TYR A 89 1.08 25.96 14.82
N GLU A 90 0.11 26.03 13.91
CA GLU A 90 -1.10 26.81 14.11
C GLU A 90 -2.07 26.05 15.04
N GLY A 91 -2.59 26.75 16.06
CA GLY A 91 -3.48 26.16 17.06
C GLY A 91 -4.96 26.40 16.77
N GLY A 92 -5.82 25.97 17.70
CA GLY A 92 -7.26 26.27 17.68
C GLY A 92 -8.11 25.38 16.78
N THR A 93 -7.53 24.34 16.18
CA THR A 93 -8.23 23.46 15.25
C THR A 93 -8.59 22.13 15.92
N PRO A 94 -9.85 21.67 15.87
CA PRO A 94 -10.22 20.35 16.34
C PRO A 94 -9.69 19.26 15.39
N CYS A 95 -9.27 18.13 15.95
CA CYS A 95 -8.85 16.96 15.18
C CYS A 95 -9.88 15.83 15.32
N PRO A 96 -10.52 15.37 14.22
CA PRO A 96 -11.49 14.28 14.27
C PRO A 96 -10.84 12.89 14.30
N ARG A 97 -9.51 12.81 14.18
CA ARG A 97 -8.78 11.54 14.05
C ARG A 97 -8.52 10.90 15.41
N LEU A 98 -8.52 9.57 15.43
CA LEU A 98 -8.27 8.77 16.62
C LEU A 98 -6.78 8.77 16.96
N VAL A 99 -6.45 8.97 18.23
CA VAL A 99 -5.10 8.86 18.81
C VAL A 99 -5.19 8.07 20.12
N GLU A 100 -4.07 7.49 20.56
CA GLU A 100 -3.95 6.81 21.85
C GLU A 100 -2.93 7.51 22.74
N PHE A 101 -3.05 7.42 24.07
CA PHE A 101 -2.06 8.06 24.95
C PHE A 101 -0.65 7.50 24.80
N ILE A 102 -0.49 6.25 24.36
CA ILE A 102 0.83 5.67 24.05
C ILE A 102 1.53 6.39 22.89
N ASP A 103 0.78 7.13 22.05
CA ASP A 103 1.30 7.93 20.95
C ASP A 103 1.98 9.22 21.41
N LEU A 104 1.69 9.68 22.62
CA LEU A 104 2.21 10.94 23.12
C LEU A 104 3.73 10.91 23.25
N TYR A 105 4.29 9.82 23.78
CA TYR A 105 5.75 9.70 23.95
C TYR A 105 6.50 9.79 22.60
N PRO A 106 6.22 8.96 21.58
CA PRO A 106 6.88 9.09 20.28
C PRO A 106 6.61 10.45 19.61
N THR A 107 5.44 11.06 19.84
CA THR A 107 5.14 12.42 19.33
C THR A 107 6.03 13.49 19.97
N LEU A 108 6.24 13.42 21.29
CA LEU A 108 7.13 14.36 21.98
C LEU A 108 8.58 14.17 21.57
N CYS A 109 9.04 12.92 21.36
CA CYS A 109 10.35 12.64 20.78
C CYS A 109 10.51 13.31 19.41
N ASP A 110 9.53 13.12 18.52
CA ASP A 110 9.53 13.69 17.17
C ASP A 110 9.54 15.23 17.18
N LEU A 111 8.66 15.84 17.98
CA LEU A 111 8.58 17.31 18.12
C LEU A 111 9.84 17.94 18.74
N THR A 112 10.60 17.18 19.53
CA THR A 112 11.85 17.65 20.16
C THR A 112 13.11 17.20 19.43
N GLY A 113 12.99 16.44 18.34
CA GLY A 113 14.12 15.91 17.59
C GLY A 113 14.90 14.80 18.32
N LEU A 114 14.30 14.18 19.34
CA LEU A 114 14.89 13.06 20.07
C LEU A 114 14.58 11.72 19.37
N PRO A 115 15.50 10.74 19.42
CA PRO A 115 15.21 9.41 18.91
C PRO A 115 14.10 8.74 19.73
N VAL A 116 13.13 8.12 19.05
CA VAL A 116 12.06 7.35 19.69
C VAL A 116 12.64 6.07 20.30
N PRO A 117 12.44 5.78 21.59
CA PRO A 117 12.88 4.53 22.19
C PRO A 117 12.23 3.31 21.55
N ALA A 118 13.01 2.24 21.34
CA ALA A 118 12.53 1.01 20.70
C ALA A 118 11.42 0.26 21.47
N HIS A 119 11.17 0.61 22.73
CA HIS A 119 10.08 0.04 23.53
C HIS A 119 8.75 0.77 23.36
N CYS A 120 8.73 1.92 22.68
CA CYS A 120 7.48 2.64 22.42
C CYS A 120 6.62 1.85 21.43
N GLN A 121 5.40 1.50 21.86
CA GLN A 121 4.38 0.86 21.01
C GLN A 121 3.47 1.87 20.29
N GLY A 122 3.53 3.14 20.70
CA GLY A 122 2.80 4.24 20.07
C GLY A 122 3.41 4.70 18.74
N ARG A 123 2.68 5.56 18.04
CA ARG A 123 3.07 6.18 16.77
C ARG A 123 2.99 7.69 16.93
N SER A 124 3.96 8.45 16.41
CA SER A 124 3.91 9.92 16.45
C SER A 124 2.68 10.42 15.69
N PHE A 125 1.87 11.30 16.30
CA PHE A 125 0.77 12.01 15.64
C PHE A 125 1.16 13.43 15.22
N ARG A 126 2.47 13.74 15.13
CA ARG A 126 2.96 15.07 14.77
C ARG A 126 2.32 15.63 13.49
N SER A 127 2.06 14.79 12.48
CA SER A 127 1.41 15.21 11.24
C SER A 127 0.02 15.81 11.45
N LEU A 128 -0.71 15.39 12.49
CA LEU A 128 -2.03 15.95 12.84
C LEU A 128 -1.94 17.40 13.35
N LEU A 129 -0.74 17.86 13.76
CA LEU A 129 -0.51 19.25 14.14
C LEU A 129 -0.34 20.16 12.92
N GLU A 130 0.07 19.60 11.78
CA GLU A 130 0.20 20.32 10.51
C GLU A 130 -1.11 20.27 9.73
N ASP A 131 -1.72 19.09 9.66
CA ASP A 131 -2.99 18.84 8.99
C ASP A 131 -3.84 17.86 9.81
N PRO A 132 -4.85 18.35 10.55
CA PRO A 132 -5.77 17.55 11.37
C PRO A 132 -6.60 16.54 10.58
N THR A 133 -6.60 16.61 9.24
CA THR A 133 -7.31 15.68 8.37
C THR A 133 -6.45 14.50 7.93
N THR A 134 -5.12 14.55 8.13
CA THR A 134 -4.22 13.44 7.81
C THR A 134 -4.57 12.16 8.57
N GLY A 135 -4.32 11.00 7.95
CA GLY A 135 -4.55 9.72 8.60
C GLY A 135 -3.53 9.47 9.72
N HIS A 136 -3.98 8.82 10.81
CA HIS A 136 -3.09 8.41 11.91
C HIS A 136 -3.30 6.94 12.32
N ARG A 137 -4.49 6.62 12.85
CA ARG A 137 -4.86 5.26 13.26
C ARG A 137 -6.26 4.89 12.76
N TYR A 138 -6.42 3.61 12.47
CA TYR A 138 -7.70 3.03 12.09
C TYR A 138 -8.64 2.83 13.28
N ASN A 139 -8.07 2.39 14.40
CA ASN A 139 -8.77 2.19 15.65
C ASN A 139 -7.93 2.68 16.85
N ALA A 140 -8.61 2.97 17.96
CA ALA A 140 -8.02 3.26 19.26
C ALA A 140 -8.47 2.20 20.27
N TYR A 141 -7.53 1.61 20.99
CA TYR A 141 -7.72 0.49 21.91
C TYR A 141 -7.78 0.96 23.37
N SER A 142 -8.68 0.36 24.14
CA SER A 142 -8.73 0.49 25.59
C SER A 142 -8.98 -0.85 26.26
N SER A 143 -8.59 -0.96 27.51
CA SER A 143 -8.90 -2.14 28.32
C SER A 143 -9.24 -1.73 29.74
N TYR A 144 -10.26 -2.39 30.31
CA TYR A 144 -10.71 -2.12 31.66
C TYR A 144 -11.29 -3.38 32.31
N PRO A 145 -10.91 -3.72 33.55
CA PRO A 145 -11.44 -4.88 34.25
C PRO A 145 -12.92 -4.71 34.62
N SER A 146 -13.66 -5.81 34.59
CA SER A 146 -15.06 -5.89 35.00
C SER A 146 -15.29 -7.20 35.76
N TRP A 147 -15.42 -7.10 37.09
CA TRP A 147 -15.57 -8.26 37.98
C TRP A 147 -14.56 -9.39 37.68
N LYS A 148 -15.00 -10.58 37.23
CA LYS A 148 -14.16 -11.73 36.87
C LYS A 148 -13.76 -11.77 35.38
N ALA A 149 -13.77 -10.63 34.71
CA ALA A 149 -13.45 -10.54 33.29
C ALA A 149 -12.64 -9.28 32.97
N LEU A 150 -11.83 -9.34 31.92
CA LEU A 150 -11.12 -8.20 31.35
C LEU A 150 -11.84 -7.74 30.09
N GLY A 151 -12.31 -6.50 30.09
CA GLY A 151 -12.91 -5.86 28.91
C GLY A 151 -11.84 -5.32 27.99
N HIS A 152 -11.88 -5.70 26.72
CA HIS A 152 -11.02 -5.23 25.66
C HIS A 152 -11.87 -4.52 24.61
N SER A 153 -11.51 -3.30 24.25
CA SER A 153 -12.34 -2.44 23.42
C SER A 153 -11.56 -1.74 22.33
N ILE A 154 -12.21 -1.51 21.20
CA ILE A 154 -11.72 -0.63 20.14
C ILE A 154 -12.78 0.39 19.73
N ARG A 155 -12.33 1.62 19.49
CA ARG A 155 -13.05 2.68 18.80
C ARG A 155 -12.58 2.73 17.36
N PHE A 156 -13.47 2.63 16.38
CA PHE A 156 -13.12 2.70 14.94
C PHE A 156 -14.27 3.31 14.14
N LYS A 157 -14.01 4.05 13.06
CA LYS A 157 -15.07 4.74 12.26
C LYS A 157 -16.05 5.53 13.15
N THR A 158 -17.33 5.17 13.19
CA THR A 158 -18.35 5.66 14.13
C THR A 158 -18.74 4.63 15.19
N PHE A 159 -18.04 3.50 15.28
CA PHE A 159 -18.38 2.38 16.13
C PHE A 159 -17.44 2.23 17.33
N ARG A 160 -17.97 1.60 18.37
CA ARG A 160 -17.18 0.99 19.43
C ARG A 160 -17.54 -0.48 19.59
N TYR A 161 -16.53 -1.32 19.71
CA TYR A 161 -16.69 -2.74 19.97
C TYR A 161 -15.92 -3.14 21.22
N THR A 162 -16.55 -3.92 22.10
CA THR A 162 -15.96 -4.42 23.34
C THR A 162 -16.25 -5.90 23.53
N GLU A 163 -15.23 -6.68 23.88
CA GLU A 163 -15.34 -8.07 24.34
C GLU A 163 -14.87 -8.17 25.79
N TRP A 164 -15.58 -8.95 26.60
CA TRP A 164 -15.16 -9.27 27.96
C TRP A 164 -14.66 -10.71 28.01
N HIS A 165 -13.40 -10.89 28.40
CA HIS A 165 -12.76 -12.19 28.49
C HIS A 165 -12.68 -12.65 29.94
N ALA A 166 -13.14 -13.87 30.24
CA ALA A 166 -13.03 -14.44 31.58
C ALA A 166 -11.55 -14.55 32.01
N GLU A 167 -11.23 -14.15 33.24
CA GLU A 167 -9.83 -14.14 33.73
C GLU A 167 -9.18 -15.54 33.75
N GLU A 168 -9.96 -16.59 34.00
CA GLU A 168 -9.46 -17.95 34.17
C GLU A 168 -9.28 -18.71 32.84
N SER A 169 -10.04 -18.36 31.79
CA SER A 169 -10.10 -19.12 30.53
C SER A 169 -9.83 -18.30 29.27
N ASP A 170 -9.76 -16.96 29.37
CA ASP A 170 -9.70 -16.01 28.23
C ASP A 170 -10.92 -16.13 27.28
N GLU A 171 -11.98 -16.85 27.67
CA GLU A 171 -13.21 -17.02 26.89
C GLU A 171 -14.03 -15.73 26.88
N VAL A 172 -14.55 -15.36 25.72
CA VAL A 172 -15.44 -14.20 25.58
C VAL A 172 -16.79 -14.49 26.23
N VAL A 173 -17.05 -13.86 27.37
CA VAL A 173 -18.29 -14.03 28.15
C VAL A 173 -19.36 -13.00 27.80
N ALA A 174 -18.99 -11.88 27.17
CA ALA A 174 -19.92 -10.87 26.68
C ALA A 174 -19.27 -10.05 25.55
N SER A 175 -20.11 -9.50 24.66
CA SER A 175 -19.68 -8.52 23.67
C SER A 175 -20.72 -7.44 23.42
N VAL A 176 -20.25 -6.24 23.09
CA VAL A 176 -21.06 -5.07 22.75
C VAL A 176 -20.48 -4.39 21.53
N LEU A 177 -21.33 -4.13 20.54
CA LEU A 177 -21.06 -3.29 19.38
C LEU A 177 -22.08 -2.16 19.40
N THR A 178 -21.62 -0.92 19.28
CA THR A 178 -22.49 0.27 19.26
C THR A 178 -22.10 1.18 18.10
N ASP A 179 -23.09 1.67 17.35
CA ASP A 179 -22.92 2.78 16.40
C ASP A 179 -23.10 4.13 17.11
N LEU A 180 -22.00 4.79 17.42
CA LEU A 180 -21.98 6.06 18.17
C LEU A 180 -22.56 7.23 17.37
N SER A 181 -22.74 7.10 16.05
CA SER A 181 -23.40 8.13 15.25
C SER A 181 -24.91 8.14 15.48
N LYS A 182 -25.50 6.98 15.72
CA LYS A 182 -26.94 6.79 15.97
C LYS A 182 -27.26 6.76 17.46
N ASP A 183 -26.33 6.24 18.24
CA ASP A 183 -26.43 6.13 19.69
C ASP A 183 -25.15 6.62 20.37
N PRO A 184 -24.96 7.96 20.47
CA PRO A 184 -23.84 8.54 21.18
C PRO A 184 -23.79 8.17 22.68
N GLY A 185 -24.90 7.69 23.24
CA GLY A 185 -25.02 7.29 24.65
C GLY A 185 -24.72 5.81 24.90
N GLU A 186 -24.40 5.03 23.88
CA GLU A 186 -23.99 3.62 23.96
C GLU A 186 -24.95 2.69 24.73
N VAL A 187 -26.26 2.93 24.60
CA VAL A 187 -27.29 2.12 25.27
C VAL A 187 -27.80 0.96 24.40
N THR A 188 -27.44 0.94 23.12
CA THR A 188 -27.90 -0.03 22.11
C THR A 188 -26.77 -0.98 21.74
N ASN A 189 -26.96 -2.26 22.03
CA ASN A 189 -26.06 -3.31 21.58
C ASN A 189 -26.54 -3.94 20.27
N VAL A 190 -25.82 -3.73 19.18
CA VAL A 190 -26.17 -4.22 17.84
C VAL A 190 -25.45 -5.52 17.45
N VAL A 191 -24.78 -6.22 18.38
CA VAL A 191 -24.05 -7.48 18.05
C VAL A 191 -24.94 -8.59 17.47
N LYS A 192 -26.25 -8.59 17.78
CA LYS A 192 -27.20 -9.57 17.26
C LYS A 192 -27.98 -9.07 16.05
N ASP A 193 -27.78 -7.82 15.65
CA ASP A 193 -28.47 -7.23 14.51
C ASP A 193 -27.75 -7.64 13.22
N PRO A 194 -28.39 -8.40 12.32
CA PRO A 194 -27.79 -8.84 11.07
C PRO A 194 -27.29 -7.68 10.19
N ALA A 195 -27.88 -6.49 10.31
CA ALA A 195 -27.45 -5.32 9.56
C ALA A 195 -26.02 -4.86 9.91
N PHE A 196 -25.50 -5.28 11.07
CA PHE A 196 -24.16 -4.94 11.55
C PHE A 196 -23.21 -6.14 11.58
N ALA A 197 -23.59 -7.28 11.00
CA ALA A 197 -22.77 -8.51 11.03
C ALA A 197 -21.36 -8.31 10.43
N GLN A 198 -21.26 -7.54 9.35
CA GLN A 198 -19.99 -7.14 8.74
C GLN A 198 -19.13 -6.30 9.68
N THR A 199 -19.72 -5.24 10.22
CA THR A 199 -19.05 -4.33 11.15
C THR A 199 -18.59 -5.06 12.40
N LEU A 200 -19.38 -6.02 12.88
CA LEU A 200 -19.01 -6.90 13.98
C LEU A 200 -17.81 -7.78 13.64
N ALA A 201 -17.83 -8.46 12.49
CA ALA A 201 -16.71 -9.30 12.05
C ALA A 201 -15.41 -8.51 11.86
N GLU A 202 -15.51 -7.30 11.29
CA GLU A 202 -14.41 -6.35 11.19
C GLU A 202 -13.89 -5.98 12.59
N ALA A 203 -14.77 -5.61 13.51
CA ALA A 203 -14.40 -5.20 14.85
C ALA A 203 -13.73 -6.34 15.65
N GLN A 204 -14.23 -7.57 15.54
CA GLN A 204 -13.65 -8.76 16.14
C GLN A 204 -12.24 -9.02 15.62
N THR A 205 -12.05 -8.92 14.31
CA THR A 205 -10.74 -9.09 13.67
C THR A 205 -9.76 -8.05 14.19
N GLN A 206 -10.16 -6.77 14.16
CA GLN A 206 -9.33 -5.66 14.61
C GLN A 206 -9.01 -5.75 16.11
N LEU A 207 -9.97 -6.12 16.95
CA LEU A 207 -9.74 -6.29 18.39
C LEU A 207 -8.74 -7.42 18.67
N SER A 208 -8.87 -8.56 17.97
CA SER A 208 -7.94 -9.69 18.06
C SER A 208 -6.50 -9.28 17.72
N GLU A 209 -6.31 -8.46 16.68
CA GLU A 209 -4.99 -7.94 16.29
C GLU A 209 -4.41 -7.00 17.34
N ARG A 210 -5.24 -6.11 17.90
CA ARG A 210 -4.81 -5.20 18.98
C ARG A 210 -4.41 -5.98 20.23
N LEU A 211 -5.14 -7.05 20.57
CA LEU A 211 -4.80 -7.93 21.68
C LEU A 211 -3.46 -8.63 21.49
N LYS A 212 -3.22 -9.20 20.30
CA LYS A 212 -1.92 -9.80 19.98
C LYS A 212 -0.79 -8.79 20.12
N THR A 213 -0.99 -7.57 19.62
CA THR A 213 0.01 -6.50 19.66
C THR A 213 0.28 -6.03 21.10
N ALA A 214 -0.77 -5.84 21.90
CA ALA A 214 -0.65 -5.38 23.29
C ALA A 214 0.01 -6.43 24.19
N ARG A 215 -0.16 -7.72 23.90
CA ARG A 215 0.46 -8.84 24.64
C ARG A 215 1.91 -9.12 24.23
N GLN A 216 2.44 -8.48 23.18
CA GLN A 216 3.85 -8.63 22.83
C GLN A 216 4.73 -7.89 23.87
N PRO A 217 5.68 -8.59 24.52
CA PRO A 217 6.62 -7.91 25.41
C PRO A 217 7.44 -6.90 24.60
N ALA A 218 7.68 -5.71 25.18
CA ALA A 218 8.64 -4.79 24.62
C ALA A 218 9.98 -5.54 24.41
N PRO A 219 10.64 -5.40 23.26
CA PRO A 219 11.93 -6.05 23.04
C PRO A 219 12.85 -5.63 24.20
N PRO A 220 13.55 -6.57 24.85
CA PRO A 220 14.38 -6.24 26.00
C PRO A 220 15.40 -5.19 25.59
N ASN A 221 15.51 -4.15 26.40
CA ASN A 221 16.48 -3.09 26.22
C ASN A 221 17.87 -3.72 26.39
N LYS A 222 18.51 -4.12 25.28
CA LYS A 222 19.89 -4.63 25.32
C LYS A 222 20.83 -3.46 25.56
N SER A 223 20.93 -3.02 26.81
CA SER A 223 22.13 -2.39 27.33
C SER A 223 23.19 -3.47 27.52
N GLY A 224 24.15 -3.56 26.59
CA GLY A 224 25.25 -4.53 26.71
C GLY A 224 26.00 -4.77 25.41
N ALA A 225 27.15 -4.10 25.30
CA ALA A 225 28.19 -4.15 24.28
C ALA A 225 28.34 -5.44 23.42
N GLY A 226 28.57 -5.23 22.12
CA GLY A 226 29.63 -5.96 21.40
C GLY A 226 29.21 -7.01 20.37
N LYS A 227 28.84 -6.57 19.17
CA LYS A 227 29.60 -6.83 17.92
C LYS A 227 28.88 -6.14 16.76
N LYS A 228 29.57 -5.17 16.14
CA LYS A 228 29.15 -4.53 14.90
C LYS A 228 29.00 -5.60 13.81
N ALA A 229 27.77 -6.03 13.56
CA ALA A 229 27.41 -6.53 12.24
C ALA A 229 27.21 -5.29 11.35
N SER A 230 28.14 -5.12 10.42
CA SER A 230 28.14 -4.08 9.41
C SER A 230 26.92 -4.23 8.47
N THR A 231 25.79 -3.63 8.83
CA THR A 231 24.78 -3.23 7.86
C THR A 231 24.71 -1.71 7.87
N SER A 232 25.58 -1.10 7.06
CA SER A 232 25.56 0.33 6.80
C SER A 232 24.22 0.70 6.16
N ASN A 233 23.34 1.32 6.94
CA ASN A 233 22.50 2.36 6.37
C ASN A 233 23.45 3.44 5.83
N PRO A 234 23.25 3.92 4.59
CA PRO A 234 24.12 4.95 4.07
C PRO A 234 24.04 6.21 4.94
N PRO A 235 25.15 6.95 5.10
CA PRO A 235 25.11 8.25 5.76
C PRO A 235 24.20 9.19 4.96
N VAL A 236 23.39 9.99 5.67
CA VAL A 236 22.77 11.19 5.09
C VAL A 236 23.90 12.19 4.85
N ILE A 237 24.15 12.52 3.60
CA ILE A 237 25.26 13.39 3.19
C ILE A 237 24.73 14.81 3.00
N GLY A 238 25.39 15.80 3.63
CA GLY A 238 25.07 17.22 3.48
C GLY A 238 25.22 17.75 2.04
N ASP A 239 24.65 18.92 1.80
CA ASP A 239 24.28 19.43 0.46
C ASP A 239 25.46 19.60 -0.54
N THR A 240 26.71 19.57 -0.09
CA THR A 240 27.89 19.84 -0.92
C THR A 240 28.75 18.63 -1.25
N THR A 241 28.56 17.49 -0.59
CA THR A 241 29.46 16.33 -0.74
C THR A 241 28.93 15.37 -1.81
N ALA A 242 29.84 14.87 -2.66
CA ALA A 242 29.50 13.94 -3.74
C ALA A 242 28.97 12.61 -3.19
N LEU A 243 27.91 12.09 -3.82
CA LEU A 243 27.33 10.79 -3.54
C LEU A 243 28.25 9.70 -4.10
N LEU A 244 28.90 8.96 -3.20
CA LEU A 244 29.77 7.85 -3.58
C LEU A 244 28.96 6.56 -3.74
N ILE A 245 28.95 6.00 -4.95
CA ILE A 245 28.37 4.68 -5.24
C ILE A 245 29.50 3.64 -5.20
N ASP A 246 29.30 2.57 -4.43
CA ASP A 246 30.20 1.41 -4.39
C ASP A 246 29.63 0.28 -5.27
N PRO A 247 30.25 0.00 -6.44
CA PRO A 247 29.78 -1.03 -7.35
C PRO A 247 29.79 -2.44 -6.77
N GLU A 248 30.49 -2.70 -5.66
CA GLU A 248 30.57 -4.02 -5.04
C GLU A 248 29.48 -4.28 -3.99
N LEU A 249 28.75 -3.25 -3.55
CA LEU A 249 27.64 -3.40 -2.58
C LEU A 249 26.33 -3.81 -3.28
N ALA A 250 26.31 -4.99 -3.88
CA ALA A 250 25.17 -5.52 -4.59
C ALA A 250 23.97 -5.88 -3.68
N ARG A 251 22.77 -5.77 -4.25
CA ARG A 251 21.47 -6.16 -3.71
C ARG A 251 20.81 -7.14 -4.69
N GLN A 252 19.50 -7.06 -4.88
CA GLN A 252 18.75 -7.97 -5.74
C GLN A 252 19.09 -7.81 -7.23
N LYS A 253 18.88 -8.90 -7.98
CA LYS A 253 18.93 -8.92 -9.45
C LYS A 253 17.65 -8.31 -10.02
N ILE A 254 17.75 -7.58 -11.12
CA ILE A 254 16.62 -7.07 -11.88
C ILE A 254 16.22 -8.11 -12.93
N ASP A 255 14.98 -8.56 -12.86
CA ASP A 255 14.36 -9.49 -13.79
C ASP A 255 13.79 -8.75 -15.01
N GLY A 256 13.31 -7.51 -14.84
CA GLY A 256 12.88 -6.70 -15.96
C GLY A 256 11.86 -5.61 -15.64
N PHE A 257 11.40 -4.96 -16.71
CA PHE A 257 10.39 -3.91 -16.71
C PHE A 257 9.33 -4.20 -17.77
N GLY A 258 8.11 -3.73 -17.54
CA GLY A 258 7.10 -3.78 -18.59
C GLY A 258 5.70 -3.48 -18.10
N GLY A 259 4.73 -4.24 -18.57
CA GLY A 259 3.33 -4.06 -18.20
C GLY A 259 2.35 -4.92 -19.00
N SER A 260 1.06 -4.70 -18.80
CA SER A 260 -0.01 -5.43 -19.48
C SER A 260 -0.36 -4.85 -20.85
N ILE A 261 -0.78 -5.74 -21.74
CA ILE A 261 -1.46 -5.40 -23.00
C ILE A 261 -2.96 -5.69 -22.94
N ALA A 262 -3.51 -5.95 -21.75
CA ALA A 262 -4.93 -6.20 -21.56
C ALA A 262 -5.81 -5.08 -22.14
N PHE A 263 -7.03 -5.44 -22.52
CA PHE A 263 -8.03 -4.55 -23.10
C PHE A 263 -7.54 -3.84 -24.37
N TRP A 264 -7.14 -2.57 -24.27
CA TRP A 264 -6.77 -1.75 -25.43
C TRP A 264 -5.48 -2.25 -26.10
N GLY A 265 -4.49 -2.74 -25.32
CA GLY A 265 -3.24 -3.22 -25.90
C GLY A 265 -3.42 -4.33 -26.95
N THR A 266 -4.47 -5.15 -26.83
CA THR A 266 -4.78 -6.22 -27.78
C THR A 266 -5.08 -5.76 -29.21
N ARG A 267 -5.48 -4.49 -29.39
CA ARG A 267 -5.88 -3.91 -30.68
C ARG A 267 -4.89 -2.87 -31.22
N ALA A 268 -3.80 -2.64 -30.49
CA ALA A 268 -2.78 -1.66 -30.82
C ALA A 268 -2.13 -1.93 -32.19
N ASP A 269 -1.89 -0.87 -32.96
CA ASP A 269 -1.14 -0.95 -34.22
C ASP A 269 0.37 -1.16 -33.99
N ASN A 270 1.09 -1.46 -35.08
CA ASN A 270 2.53 -1.72 -35.00
C ASN A 270 3.34 -0.54 -34.45
N LYS A 271 2.88 0.71 -34.65
CA LYS A 271 3.56 1.91 -34.13
C LYS A 271 3.41 2.01 -32.63
N ALA A 272 2.21 1.78 -32.10
CA ALA A 272 1.94 1.76 -30.67
C ALA A 272 2.69 0.61 -29.98
N LEU A 273 2.71 -0.58 -30.58
CA LEU A 273 3.51 -1.70 -30.07
C LEU A 273 5.01 -1.40 -30.12
N THR A 274 5.51 -0.75 -31.17
CA THR A 274 6.93 -0.35 -31.25
C THR A 274 7.29 0.63 -30.13
N ALA A 275 6.44 1.63 -29.86
CA ALA A 275 6.63 2.53 -28.75
C ALA A 275 6.63 1.79 -27.39
N ALA A 276 5.60 0.98 -27.13
CA ALA A 276 5.41 0.29 -25.86
C ALA A 276 6.45 -0.81 -25.58
N LEU A 277 6.96 -1.47 -26.63
CA LEU A 277 7.80 -2.67 -26.46
C LEU A 277 9.28 -2.41 -26.75
N LYS A 278 9.57 -1.77 -27.89
CA LYS A 278 10.95 -1.54 -28.32
C LYS A 278 11.51 -0.24 -27.75
N GLU A 279 10.80 0.86 -27.89
CA GLU A 279 11.32 2.16 -27.45
C GLU A 279 11.29 2.36 -25.94
N LEU A 280 10.26 1.84 -25.26
CA LEU A 280 10.22 1.77 -23.80
C LEU A 280 11.21 0.73 -23.25
N ASN A 281 11.75 -0.17 -24.09
CA ASN A 281 12.59 -1.30 -23.69
C ASN A 281 11.89 -2.24 -22.69
N THR A 282 10.67 -2.65 -23.04
CA THR A 282 9.87 -3.58 -22.22
C THR A 282 10.41 -4.99 -22.37
N SER A 283 10.80 -5.62 -21.27
CA SER A 283 11.32 -7.00 -21.24
C SER A 283 10.26 -8.03 -20.85
N ILE A 284 9.20 -7.62 -20.13
CA ILE A 284 8.14 -8.52 -19.66
C ILE A 284 6.77 -7.93 -20.06
N VAL A 285 5.99 -8.67 -20.84
CA VAL A 285 4.58 -8.35 -21.10
C VAL A 285 3.68 -9.27 -20.27
N ARG A 286 2.71 -8.68 -19.59
CA ARG A 286 1.65 -9.40 -18.89
C ARG A 286 0.44 -9.53 -19.81
N ALA A 287 -0.12 -10.73 -19.92
CA ALA A 287 -1.29 -11.01 -20.75
C ALA A 287 -2.27 -11.94 -20.03
N GLN A 288 -3.56 -11.79 -20.34
CA GLN A 288 -4.61 -12.64 -19.78
C GLN A 288 -4.52 -14.06 -20.37
N GLY A 289 -4.51 -15.08 -19.50
CA GLY A 289 -4.31 -16.48 -19.89
C GLY A 289 -5.59 -17.24 -20.24
N GLU A 290 -6.68 -16.92 -19.54
CA GLU A 290 -7.99 -17.52 -19.75
C GLU A 290 -8.65 -17.07 -21.05
N VAL A 291 -9.80 -17.69 -21.36
CA VAL A 291 -10.64 -17.25 -22.47
C VAL A 291 -11.37 -15.94 -22.12
N THR A 292 -11.76 -15.18 -23.14
CA THR A 292 -12.58 -13.98 -22.91
C THR A 292 -13.96 -14.34 -22.35
N LYS A 293 -14.72 -13.33 -21.88
CA LYS A 293 -16.14 -13.50 -21.47
C LYS A 293 -17.04 -14.11 -22.56
N LYS A 294 -16.63 -14.05 -23.84
CA LYS A 294 -17.35 -14.64 -24.98
C LYS A 294 -16.80 -16.01 -25.42
N GLY A 295 -15.90 -16.60 -24.62
CA GLY A 295 -15.24 -17.88 -24.94
C GLY A 295 -14.17 -17.79 -26.04
N VAL A 296 -13.79 -16.59 -26.49
CA VAL A 296 -12.73 -16.43 -27.50
C VAL A 296 -11.38 -16.83 -26.92
N VAL A 297 -10.73 -17.79 -27.58
CA VAL A 297 -9.50 -18.44 -27.10
C VAL A 297 -8.24 -17.73 -27.54
N ASP A 298 -8.23 -17.05 -28.68
CA ASP A 298 -7.02 -16.55 -29.35
C ASP A 298 -6.91 -15.02 -29.37
N HIS A 299 -7.66 -14.33 -28.50
CA HIS A 299 -7.75 -12.86 -28.47
C HIS A 299 -6.39 -12.14 -28.29
N ASN A 300 -5.40 -12.79 -27.66
CA ASN A 300 -4.04 -12.26 -27.49
C ASN A 300 -3.03 -12.78 -28.53
N ARG A 301 -3.40 -13.75 -29.37
CA ARG A 301 -2.45 -14.48 -30.22
C ARG A 301 -1.74 -13.55 -31.19
N ASP A 302 -2.49 -12.84 -32.04
CA ASP A 302 -1.92 -11.97 -33.08
C ASP A 302 -1.02 -10.89 -32.47
N VAL A 303 -1.53 -10.17 -31.46
CA VAL A 303 -0.81 -9.07 -30.82
C VAL A 303 0.48 -9.54 -30.16
N LEU A 304 0.49 -10.71 -29.51
CA LEU A 304 1.71 -11.24 -28.87
C LEU A 304 2.72 -11.74 -29.91
N GLN A 305 2.28 -12.33 -31.02
CA GLN A 305 3.18 -12.70 -32.12
C GLN A 305 3.81 -11.46 -32.77
N ARG A 306 3.04 -10.39 -32.98
CA ARG A 306 3.57 -9.10 -33.45
C ARG A 306 4.52 -8.46 -32.43
N ALA A 307 4.17 -8.51 -31.14
CA ALA A 307 5.00 -8.02 -30.04
C ALA A 307 6.37 -8.71 -30.01
N MET A 308 6.40 -10.04 -30.13
CA MET A 308 7.64 -10.82 -30.16
C MET A 308 8.44 -10.61 -31.45
N LYS A 309 7.79 -10.28 -32.58
CA LYS A 309 8.53 -9.86 -33.79
C LYS A 309 9.22 -8.51 -33.60
N ILE A 310 8.60 -7.60 -32.83
CA ILE A 310 9.14 -6.26 -32.52
C ILE A 310 10.27 -6.36 -31.48
N ASN A 311 10.09 -7.21 -30.46
CA ASN A 311 11.07 -7.52 -29.43
C ASN A 311 11.21 -9.05 -29.27
N PRO A 312 12.19 -9.69 -29.95
CA PRO A 312 12.38 -11.15 -29.90
C PRO A 312 12.70 -11.72 -28.51
N ASP A 313 13.29 -10.92 -27.62
CA ASP A 313 13.66 -11.34 -26.26
C ASP A 313 12.52 -11.16 -25.25
N LEU A 314 11.33 -10.75 -25.73
CA LEU A 314 10.19 -10.46 -24.87
C LEU A 314 9.73 -11.71 -24.12
N GLN A 315 9.62 -11.57 -22.80
CA GLN A 315 9.07 -12.60 -21.92
C GLN A 315 7.58 -12.34 -21.69
N VAL A 316 6.78 -13.41 -21.65
CA VAL A 316 5.35 -13.31 -21.35
C VAL A 316 5.04 -13.89 -19.97
N LEU A 317 4.47 -13.04 -19.11
CA LEU A 317 3.76 -13.46 -17.89
C LEU A 317 2.30 -13.71 -18.25
N LEU A 318 1.90 -14.97 -18.28
CA LEU A 318 0.52 -15.36 -18.54
C LEU A 318 -0.25 -15.39 -17.22
N SER A 319 -1.07 -14.37 -16.97
CA SER A 319 -1.80 -14.17 -15.71
C SER A 319 -3.25 -14.60 -15.86
N PHE A 320 -3.74 -15.38 -14.91
CA PHE A 320 -5.12 -15.87 -14.87
C PHE A 320 -5.93 -15.08 -13.85
N TRP A 321 -7.06 -14.49 -14.26
CA TRP A 321 -7.80 -13.59 -13.36
C TRP A 321 -9.08 -14.19 -12.81
N GLN A 322 -9.88 -14.82 -13.66
CA GLN A 322 -11.13 -15.45 -13.21
C GLN A 322 -11.37 -16.75 -13.98
N PRO A 323 -11.58 -17.89 -13.28
CA PRO A 323 -11.86 -19.18 -13.88
C PRO A 323 -12.94 -19.12 -14.96
N ARG A 324 -12.59 -19.57 -16.17
CA ARG A 324 -13.46 -19.65 -17.35
C ARG A 324 -12.84 -20.56 -18.41
N SER A 325 -13.67 -21.28 -19.16
CA SER A 325 -13.25 -22.05 -20.32
C SER A 325 -14.15 -21.82 -21.53
N SER A 326 -13.71 -22.26 -22.71
CA SER A 326 -14.54 -22.19 -23.92
C SER A 326 -15.82 -23.03 -23.82
N LYS A 327 -15.79 -24.10 -23.02
CA LYS A 327 -16.94 -25.01 -22.78
C LYS A 327 -17.88 -24.49 -21.70
N HIS A 328 -17.34 -23.85 -20.67
CA HIS A 328 -18.11 -23.34 -19.53
C HIS A 328 -17.77 -21.86 -19.32
N GLN A 329 -18.56 -20.99 -19.95
CA GLN A 329 -18.38 -19.53 -19.87
C GLN A 329 -19.11 -18.91 -18.68
N GLU A 330 -20.15 -19.61 -18.19
CA GLU A 330 -21.00 -19.18 -17.08
C GLU A 330 -20.19 -19.08 -15.79
N LEU A 331 -20.31 -17.95 -15.09
CA LEU A 331 -19.58 -17.71 -13.84
C LEU A 331 -19.98 -18.70 -12.75
N ASP A 332 -21.28 -18.96 -12.59
CA ASP A 332 -21.82 -19.81 -11.52
C ASP A 332 -21.37 -21.27 -11.62
N TYR A 333 -20.92 -21.70 -12.81
CA TYR A 333 -20.32 -23.02 -12.99
C TYR A 333 -19.01 -23.16 -12.21
N TRP A 334 -18.19 -22.09 -12.23
CA TRP A 334 -16.86 -22.07 -11.61
C TRP A 334 -16.89 -21.48 -10.21
N LEU A 335 -17.65 -20.41 -10.01
CA LEU A 335 -17.57 -19.56 -8.84
C LEU A 335 -18.81 -19.72 -7.97
N GLN A 336 -18.59 -19.46 -6.69
CA GLN A 336 -19.65 -19.22 -5.72
C GLN A 336 -19.43 -17.84 -5.11
N THR A 337 -20.53 -17.13 -4.85
CA THR A 337 -20.50 -15.89 -4.08
C THR A 337 -20.51 -16.24 -2.60
N VAL A 338 -19.56 -15.68 -1.85
CA VAL A 338 -19.46 -15.81 -0.39
C VAL A 338 -19.43 -14.42 0.21
N GLU A 339 -20.19 -14.21 1.28
CA GLU A 339 -20.12 -12.98 2.06
C GLU A 339 -18.80 -12.92 2.84
N ILE A 340 -17.92 -12.00 2.45
CA ILE A 340 -16.61 -11.80 3.07
C ILE A 340 -16.41 -10.31 3.30
N ASN A 341 -16.10 -9.93 4.54
CA ASN A 341 -16.00 -8.53 4.94
C ASN A 341 -17.24 -7.73 4.50
N GLY A 342 -18.43 -8.35 4.59
CA GLY A 342 -19.79 -7.86 4.25
C GLY A 342 -19.99 -7.23 2.89
N GLY A 343 -19.30 -7.80 1.90
CA GLY A 343 -19.77 -7.75 0.53
C GLY A 343 -19.72 -9.15 -0.09
N PRO A 344 -20.54 -9.38 -1.12
CA PRO A 344 -20.47 -10.60 -1.89
C PRO A 344 -19.16 -10.66 -2.68
N GLN A 345 -18.35 -11.69 -2.44
CA GLN A 345 -17.08 -11.92 -3.12
C GLN A 345 -17.09 -13.25 -3.87
N TYR A 346 -16.46 -13.30 -5.05
CA TYR A 346 -16.32 -14.55 -5.78
C TYR A 346 -15.19 -15.41 -5.22
N THR A 347 -15.48 -16.69 -5.00
CA THR A 347 -14.49 -17.72 -4.70
C THR A 347 -14.65 -18.90 -5.66
N LEU A 348 -13.54 -19.57 -5.97
CA LEU A 348 -13.57 -20.78 -6.81
C LEU A 348 -14.19 -21.93 -6.03
N ARG A 349 -15.24 -22.54 -6.60
CA ARG A 349 -15.90 -23.73 -6.06
C ARG A 349 -14.87 -24.83 -5.81
N PRO A 350 -14.81 -25.42 -4.59
CA PRO A 350 -13.83 -26.44 -4.27
C PRO A 350 -13.82 -27.62 -5.25
N GLU A 351 -14.99 -28.08 -5.69
CA GLU A 351 -15.18 -29.18 -6.64
C GLU A 351 -14.69 -28.86 -8.06
N ARG A 352 -14.47 -27.58 -8.39
CA ARG A 352 -13.98 -27.12 -9.70
C ARG A 352 -12.49 -26.86 -9.76
N ARG A 353 -11.79 -26.89 -8.61
CA ARG A 353 -10.35 -26.59 -8.53
C ARG A 353 -9.51 -27.48 -9.44
N ALA A 354 -9.76 -28.79 -9.43
CA ALA A 354 -9.02 -29.72 -10.28
C ALA A 354 -9.22 -29.44 -11.78
N GLU A 355 -10.47 -29.21 -12.19
CA GLU A 355 -10.85 -28.88 -13.57
C GLU A 355 -10.24 -27.55 -14.01
N TRP A 356 -10.23 -26.53 -13.13
CA TRP A 356 -9.60 -25.25 -13.41
C TRP A 356 -8.09 -25.37 -13.62
N ALA A 357 -7.41 -26.17 -12.79
CA ALA A 357 -5.99 -26.41 -12.97
C ALA A 357 -5.67 -27.14 -14.30
N ASP A 358 -6.54 -28.04 -14.75
CA ASP A 358 -6.42 -28.69 -16.06
C ASP A 358 -6.62 -27.70 -17.21
N GLU A 359 -7.62 -26.81 -17.11
CA GLU A 359 -7.84 -25.74 -18.09
C GLU A 359 -6.63 -24.80 -18.17
N MET A 360 -6.10 -24.32 -17.03
CA MET A 360 -4.92 -23.45 -17.01
C MET A 360 -3.74 -24.08 -17.76
N VAL A 361 -3.44 -25.37 -17.53
CA VAL A 361 -2.34 -26.06 -18.22
C VAL A 361 -2.60 -26.19 -19.72
N ALA A 362 -3.84 -26.50 -20.11
CA ALA A 362 -4.22 -26.55 -21.53
C ALA A 362 -4.08 -25.17 -22.20
N ARG A 363 -4.48 -24.09 -21.51
CA ARG A 363 -4.29 -22.71 -21.98
C ARG A 363 -2.82 -22.38 -22.17
N ILE A 364 -1.98 -22.67 -21.18
CA ILE A 364 -0.53 -22.42 -21.24
C ILE A 364 0.10 -23.16 -22.43
N GLN A 365 -0.22 -24.45 -22.59
CA GLN A 365 0.28 -25.24 -23.72
C GLN A 365 -0.13 -24.61 -25.06
N GLN A 366 -1.37 -24.16 -25.18
CA GLN A 366 -1.84 -23.53 -26.41
C GLN A 366 -1.06 -22.24 -26.77
N TYR A 367 -0.73 -21.39 -25.79
CA TYR A 367 0.11 -20.22 -26.04
C TYR A 367 1.52 -20.62 -26.50
N LEU A 368 2.11 -21.65 -25.91
CA LEU A 368 3.40 -22.20 -26.33
C LEU A 368 3.34 -22.77 -27.76
N ASP A 369 2.26 -23.46 -28.12
CA ASP A 369 2.04 -24.00 -29.48
C ASP A 369 1.91 -22.88 -30.53
N TRP A 370 1.47 -21.69 -30.14
CA TRP A 370 1.47 -20.49 -30.99
C TRP A 370 2.84 -19.82 -31.12
N GLY A 371 3.86 -20.36 -30.46
CA GLY A 371 5.20 -19.80 -30.41
C GLY A 371 5.33 -18.59 -29.47
N ILE A 372 4.41 -18.43 -28.50
CA ILE A 372 4.50 -17.36 -27.50
C ILE A 372 5.49 -17.75 -26.41
N ASN A 373 6.45 -16.86 -26.11
CA ASN A 373 7.50 -17.09 -25.11
C ASN A 373 6.98 -16.88 -23.67
N VAL A 374 6.12 -17.80 -23.22
CA VAL A 374 5.65 -17.81 -21.82
C VAL A 374 6.79 -18.27 -20.92
N THR A 375 7.22 -17.40 -20.00
CA THR A 375 8.31 -17.71 -19.04
C THR A 375 7.83 -17.81 -17.59
N ALA A 376 6.69 -17.18 -17.30
CA ALA A 376 6.06 -17.21 -15.99
C ALA A 376 4.52 -17.25 -16.12
N ILE A 377 3.87 -17.78 -15.10
CA ILE A 377 2.40 -17.80 -14.99
C ILE A 377 1.96 -17.16 -13.68
N GLY A 378 0.91 -16.34 -13.72
CA GLY A 378 0.23 -15.82 -12.54
C GLY A 378 -1.02 -16.64 -12.25
N VAL A 379 -1.09 -17.30 -11.10
CA VAL A 379 -2.14 -18.29 -10.81
C VAL A 379 -3.52 -17.65 -10.60
N GLN A 380 -3.52 -16.46 -10.03
CA GLN A 380 -4.72 -15.70 -9.69
C GLN A 380 -4.36 -14.22 -9.69
N ASN A 381 -5.20 -13.36 -10.26
CA ASN A 381 -5.13 -11.90 -10.15
C ASN A 381 -5.89 -11.44 -8.90
N GLU A 382 -5.29 -10.56 -8.12
CA GLU A 382 -5.93 -9.87 -6.99
C GLU A 382 -6.50 -10.86 -5.95
N SER A 383 -5.68 -11.83 -5.51
CA SER A 383 -6.14 -12.93 -4.63
C SER A 383 -6.79 -12.49 -3.31
N ASN A 384 -6.50 -11.26 -2.85
CA ASN A 384 -7.08 -10.70 -1.62
C ASN A 384 -8.29 -9.78 -1.85
N TRP A 385 -8.79 -9.65 -3.09
CA TRP A 385 -9.89 -8.76 -3.41
C TRP A 385 -10.83 -9.29 -4.51
N SER A 386 -12.14 -9.22 -4.27
CA SER A 386 -13.17 -9.54 -5.26
C SER A 386 -14.51 -8.91 -4.90
N HIS A 387 -15.33 -8.59 -5.90
CA HIS A 387 -16.75 -8.28 -5.72
C HIS A 387 -17.56 -8.73 -6.94
N GLU A 388 -18.89 -8.74 -6.84
CA GLU A 388 -19.74 -9.09 -7.98
C GLU A 388 -19.52 -8.17 -9.17
N GLY A 389 -19.32 -8.76 -10.35
CA GLY A 389 -18.99 -8.03 -11.59
C GLY A 389 -17.49 -7.85 -11.87
N THR A 390 -16.58 -8.11 -10.92
CA THR A 390 -15.13 -8.11 -11.21
C THR A 390 -14.73 -9.33 -12.02
N GLN A 391 -13.58 -9.25 -12.70
CA GLN A 391 -12.90 -10.40 -13.28
C GLN A 391 -11.84 -10.95 -12.32
N THR A 392 -12.18 -11.09 -11.03
CA THR A 392 -11.26 -11.64 -10.02
C THR A 392 -11.90 -12.81 -9.28
N CYS A 393 -11.09 -13.52 -8.51
CA CYS A 393 -11.52 -14.58 -7.62
C CYS A 393 -10.67 -14.50 -6.35
N ARG A 394 -11.34 -14.33 -5.21
CA ARG A 394 -10.68 -14.29 -3.91
C ARG A 394 -10.20 -15.68 -3.49
N TRP A 395 -9.07 -15.73 -2.80
CA TRP A 395 -8.54 -16.94 -2.17
C TRP A 395 -8.16 -16.71 -0.71
N GLU A 396 -8.37 -17.74 0.11
CA GLU A 396 -7.71 -17.82 1.41
C GLU A 396 -6.24 -18.25 1.24
N PRO A 397 -5.30 -17.70 2.04
CA PRO A 397 -3.86 -17.93 1.87
C PRO A 397 -3.45 -19.40 1.81
N GLY A 398 -3.95 -20.22 2.74
CA GLY A 398 -3.63 -21.64 2.81
C GLY A 398 -4.25 -22.46 1.68
N GLU A 399 -5.43 -22.06 1.21
CA GLU A 399 -6.10 -22.72 0.10
C GLU A 399 -5.39 -22.46 -1.22
N LEU A 400 -4.92 -21.22 -1.44
CA LEU A 400 -4.13 -20.88 -2.62
C LEU A 400 -2.81 -21.66 -2.64
N ALA A 401 -2.13 -21.75 -1.50
CA ALA A 401 -0.92 -22.55 -1.36
C ALA A 401 -1.18 -24.03 -1.74
N SER A 402 -2.22 -24.61 -1.16
CA SER A 402 -2.62 -26.00 -1.43
C SER A 402 -3.00 -26.22 -2.89
N PHE A 403 -3.77 -25.30 -3.49
CA PHE A 403 -4.14 -25.35 -4.90
C PHE A 403 -2.91 -25.38 -5.82
N ILE A 404 -1.93 -24.52 -5.56
CA ILE A 404 -0.70 -24.44 -6.35
C ILE A 404 0.12 -25.73 -6.19
N GLU A 405 0.32 -26.20 -4.96
CA GLU A 405 1.16 -27.36 -4.65
C GLU A 405 0.58 -28.69 -5.12
N THR A 406 -0.72 -28.88 -4.91
CA THR A 406 -1.37 -30.18 -5.10
C THR A 406 -1.98 -30.32 -6.49
N LEU A 407 -2.42 -29.21 -7.10
CA LEU A 407 -3.11 -29.23 -8.38
C LEU A 407 -2.29 -28.63 -9.52
N VAL A 408 -1.81 -27.40 -9.40
CA VAL A 408 -1.16 -26.68 -10.51
C VAL A 408 0.25 -27.21 -10.82
N LYS A 409 1.18 -27.18 -9.87
CA LYS A 409 2.58 -27.57 -10.11
C LYS A 409 2.73 -29.03 -10.59
N PRO A 410 2.02 -30.02 -10.04
CA PRO A 410 2.10 -31.40 -10.53
C PRO A 410 1.59 -31.55 -11.96
N ARG A 411 0.54 -30.82 -12.35
CA ARG A 411 0.01 -30.84 -13.73
C ARG A 411 0.99 -30.23 -14.72
N LEU A 412 1.58 -29.08 -14.38
CA LEU A 412 2.64 -28.47 -15.20
C LEU A 412 3.80 -29.45 -15.41
N ARG A 413 4.26 -30.12 -14.35
CA ARG A 413 5.33 -31.14 -14.47
C ARG A 413 4.94 -32.29 -15.38
N ARG A 414 3.72 -32.84 -15.26
CA ARG A 414 3.24 -33.92 -16.13
C ARG A 414 3.13 -33.49 -17.61
N ALA A 415 2.81 -32.23 -17.86
CA ALA A 415 2.75 -31.66 -19.20
C ALA A 415 4.14 -31.26 -19.77
N GLY A 416 5.24 -31.47 -19.03
CA GLY A 416 6.57 -31.02 -19.46
C GLY A 416 6.80 -29.50 -19.36
N LEU A 417 5.98 -28.82 -18.55
CA LEU A 417 5.99 -27.36 -18.34
C LEU A 417 6.49 -26.97 -16.93
N GLY A 418 7.13 -27.90 -16.22
CA GLY A 418 7.57 -27.72 -14.84
C GLY A 418 8.64 -26.63 -14.62
N GLN A 419 9.30 -26.20 -15.70
CA GLN A 419 10.30 -25.12 -15.76
C GLN A 419 9.69 -23.72 -15.72
N LEU A 420 8.39 -23.57 -16.01
CA LEU A 420 7.72 -22.28 -15.93
C LEU A 420 7.68 -21.79 -14.49
N ARG A 421 7.99 -20.51 -14.30
CA ARG A 421 7.97 -19.87 -12.98
C ARG A 421 6.54 -19.59 -12.56
N ILE A 422 6.19 -19.89 -11.31
CA ILE A 422 4.88 -19.59 -10.76
C ILE A 422 4.94 -18.29 -9.94
N ALA A 423 4.10 -17.32 -10.31
CA ALA A 423 3.87 -16.08 -9.61
C ALA A 423 2.56 -16.14 -8.79
N ALA A 424 2.65 -15.84 -7.50
CA ALA A 424 1.54 -15.79 -6.55
C ALA A 424 1.90 -14.89 -5.35
N PRO A 425 0.92 -14.29 -4.64
CA PRO A 425 -0.52 -14.37 -4.84
C PRO A 425 -1.06 -13.37 -5.88
N ASP A 426 -0.23 -12.47 -6.41
CA ASP A 426 -0.69 -11.33 -7.24
C ASP A 426 -1.71 -10.49 -6.47
N LEU A 427 -1.40 -10.12 -5.22
CA LEU A 427 -2.29 -9.34 -4.34
C LEU A 427 -2.68 -8.00 -4.97
N ALA A 428 -3.92 -7.55 -4.79
CA ALA A 428 -4.39 -6.23 -5.25
C ALA A 428 -3.69 -5.08 -4.51
N PHE A 429 -3.44 -5.25 -3.21
CA PHE A 429 -2.82 -4.24 -2.38
C PHE A 429 -1.95 -4.86 -1.29
N ILE A 430 -1.03 -4.06 -0.77
CA ILE A 430 -0.01 -4.47 0.21
C ILE A 430 -0.54 -4.41 1.65
N GLY A 431 -1.46 -3.49 1.92
CA GLY A 431 -1.96 -3.17 3.27
C GLY A 431 -0.94 -2.43 4.15
N SER A 432 -1.37 -1.99 5.33
CA SER A 432 -0.53 -1.24 6.27
C SER A 432 0.65 -2.08 6.74
N GLU A 433 1.87 -1.54 6.73
CA GLU A 433 3.09 -2.27 7.13
C GLU A 433 3.21 -3.66 6.47
N ALA A 434 2.75 -3.77 5.21
CA ALA A 434 2.71 -5.01 4.44
C ALA A 434 1.86 -6.13 5.06
N SER A 435 0.76 -5.80 5.72
CA SER A 435 -0.16 -6.76 6.37
C SER A 435 -0.69 -7.83 5.43
N GLU A 436 -1.02 -7.49 4.18
CA GLU A 436 -1.55 -8.47 3.21
C GLU A 436 -0.47 -9.44 2.72
N LEU A 437 0.75 -8.94 2.53
CA LEU A 437 1.87 -9.83 2.24
C LEU A 437 2.14 -10.78 3.42
N LYS A 438 2.00 -10.30 4.66
CA LYS A 438 2.15 -11.15 5.86
C LYS A 438 1.06 -12.23 5.92
N SER A 439 -0.20 -11.87 5.67
CA SER A 439 -1.32 -12.83 5.71
C SER A 439 -1.18 -13.90 4.62
N PHE A 440 -0.62 -13.55 3.46
CA PHE A 440 -0.36 -14.48 2.36
C PHE A 440 1.00 -15.20 2.40
N LEU A 441 1.75 -15.11 3.50
CA LEU A 441 2.98 -15.89 3.67
C LEU A 441 2.82 -17.40 3.42
N PRO A 442 1.70 -18.07 3.79
CA PRO A 442 1.51 -19.49 3.45
C PRO A 442 1.61 -19.78 1.94
N ALA A 443 1.02 -18.92 1.09
CA ALA A 443 1.12 -19.04 -0.36
C ALA A 443 2.50 -18.59 -0.87
N ILE A 444 3.02 -17.48 -0.38
CA ILE A 444 4.31 -16.92 -0.81
C ILE A 444 5.47 -17.87 -0.48
N ALA A 445 5.48 -18.47 0.71
CA ALA A 445 6.54 -19.35 1.18
C ALA A 445 6.49 -20.74 0.55
N SER A 446 5.35 -21.14 -0.04
CA SER A 446 5.17 -22.44 -0.70
C SER A 446 6.34 -22.80 -1.65
N PRO A 447 6.95 -23.98 -1.58
CA PRO A 447 8.05 -24.37 -2.49
C PRO A 447 7.62 -24.45 -3.96
N ALA A 448 6.32 -24.45 -4.26
CA ALA A 448 5.82 -24.45 -5.63
C ALA A 448 5.77 -23.04 -6.25
N VAL A 449 5.90 -21.97 -5.45
CA VAL A 449 5.90 -20.57 -5.90
C VAL A 449 7.33 -20.07 -6.08
N ASP A 450 7.62 -19.50 -7.25
CA ASP A 450 8.95 -19.02 -7.66
C ASP A 450 9.07 -17.48 -7.55
N ILE A 451 7.94 -16.78 -7.67
CA ILE A 451 7.82 -15.32 -7.67
C ILE A 451 6.74 -14.91 -6.66
N ALA A 452 7.12 -14.16 -5.63
CA ALA A 452 6.18 -13.43 -4.79
C ALA A 452 5.66 -12.23 -5.58
N ALA A 453 4.36 -12.18 -5.86
CA ALA A 453 3.77 -11.15 -6.73
C ALA A 453 2.73 -10.31 -6.00
N TYR A 454 2.73 -9.00 -6.25
CA TYR A 454 1.81 -8.05 -5.64
C TYR A 454 1.60 -6.83 -6.54
N HIS A 455 0.49 -6.13 -6.34
CA HIS A 455 0.15 -4.87 -6.97
C HIS A 455 0.26 -3.72 -5.97
N MET A 456 0.27 -2.49 -6.48
CA MET A 456 0.35 -1.28 -5.67
C MET A 456 -0.91 -0.43 -5.85
N TYR A 457 -2.06 -1.00 -5.48
CA TYR A 457 -3.33 -0.30 -5.38
C TYR A 457 -3.69 0.09 -3.95
N ASP A 458 -4.73 0.91 -3.82
CA ASP A 458 -5.21 1.35 -2.54
C ASP A 458 -5.99 0.24 -1.82
N SER A 459 -5.66 0.02 -0.55
CA SER A 459 -6.41 -0.83 0.38
C SER A 459 -7.37 -0.02 1.25
N TYR A 460 -7.33 1.30 1.13
CA TYR A 460 -8.04 2.24 1.98
C TYR A 460 -9.46 2.46 1.47
N ILE A 461 -10.37 2.71 2.42
CA ILE A 461 -11.83 2.77 2.24
C ILE A 461 -12.23 3.55 0.98
N ASP A 462 -13.26 3.07 0.27
CA ASP A 462 -13.93 3.82 -0.80
C ASP A 462 -14.21 5.27 -0.35
N GLY A 463 -13.53 6.23 -0.98
CA GLY A 463 -13.76 7.67 -0.79
C GLY A 463 -12.61 8.48 -0.19
N GLU A 464 -11.50 7.89 0.25
CA GLU A 464 -10.36 8.65 0.79
C GLU A 464 -9.05 8.39 0.02
N THR A 465 -8.40 9.46 -0.48
CA THR A 465 -7.06 9.41 -1.11
C THR A 465 -5.97 9.46 -0.04
N GLY A 466 -5.10 8.45 0.05
CA GLY A 466 -3.96 8.46 0.98
C GLY A 466 -2.75 9.27 0.48
N PRO A 467 -1.92 9.85 1.36
CA PRO A 467 -0.64 10.44 0.95
C PRO A 467 0.32 9.35 0.45
N ILE A 468 1.21 9.71 -0.49
CA ILE A 468 2.18 8.76 -1.07
C ILE A 468 3.11 8.14 -0.01
N ASP A 469 3.36 8.85 1.09
CA ASP A 469 4.23 8.38 2.17
C ASP A 469 3.69 7.14 2.89
N TYR A 470 2.36 6.96 2.91
CA TYR A 470 1.76 5.74 3.42
C TYR A 470 2.21 4.53 2.57
N LEU A 471 2.09 4.65 1.25
CA LEU A 471 2.51 3.61 0.32
C LEU A 471 4.02 3.37 0.39
N VAL A 472 4.82 4.42 0.55
CA VAL A 472 6.27 4.30 0.77
C VAL A 472 6.57 3.48 2.03
N ASN A 473 5.90 3.79 3.15
CA ASN A 473 6.10 3.07 4.41
C ASN A 473 5.65 1.61 4.34
N ALA A 474 4.49 1.35 3.73
CA ALA A 474 4.01 -0.01 3.48
C ALA A 474 5.00 -0.80 2.59
N THR A 475 5.53 -0.16 1.55
CA THR A 475 6.50 -0.76 0.62
C THR A 475 7.84 -1.08 1.32
N ARG A 476 8.33 -0.18 2.19
CA ARG A 476 9.54 -0.40 2.99
C ARG A 476 9.43 -1.61 3.93
N ALA A 477 8.23 -1.93 4.40
CA ALA A 477 7.99 -3.10 5.24
C ALA A 477 8.13 -4.44 4.48
N ILE A 478 8.13 -4.44 3.14
CA ILE A 478 8.27 -5.67 2.34
C ILE A 478 9.70 -6.22 2.39
N ALA A 479 10.72 -5.36 2.34
CA ALA A 479 12.11 -5.78 2.31
C ALA A 479 12.55 -6.65 3.51
N PRO A 480 12.23 -6.32 4.78
CA PRO A 480 12.51 -7.22 5.90
C PRO A 480 11.74 -8.53 5.81
N LEU A 481 10.45 -8.51 5.43
CA LEU A 481 9.65 -9.72 5.27
C LEU A 481 10.24 -10.69 4.25
N LYS A 482 10.69 -10.17 3.09
CA LYS A 482 11.36 -10.98 2.07
C LYS A 482 12.62 -11.65 2.64
N ARG A 483 13.47 -10.89 3.34
CA ARG A 483 14.72 -11.42 3.91
C ARG A 483 14.46 -12.51 4.93
N GLU A 484 13.39 -12.40 5.70
CA GLU A 484 13.05 -13.33 6.77
C GLU A 484 12.36 -14.59 6.26
N HIS A 485 11.40 -14.46 5.35
CA HIS A 485 10.47 -15.56 5.04
C HIS A 485 10.64 -16.17 3.64
N PHE A 486 11.18 -15.43 2.67
CA PHE A 486 11.32 -15.91 1.29
C PHE A 486 12.56 -15.32 0.58
N PRO A 487 13.77 -15.42 1.16
CA PRO A 487 14.96 -14.72 0.69
C PRO A 487 15.41 -15.13 -0.73
N ASP A 488 15.15 -16.38 -1.11
CA ASP A 488 15.57 -16.95 -2.39
C ASP A 488 14.60 -16.69 -3.54
N LYS A 489 13.41 -16.15 -3.24
CA LYS A 489 12.37 -15.90 -4.23
C LYS A 489 12.52 -14.54 -4.88
N SER A 490 12.11 -14.47 -6.15
CA SER A 490 11.93 -13.16 -6.78
C SER A 490 10.68 -12.47 -6.23
N LEU A 491 10.73 -11.16 -6.16
CA LEU A 491 9.63 -10.31 -5.74
C LEU A 491 9.26 -9.43 -6.93
N TRP A 492 8.06 -9.58 -7.48
CA TRP A 492 7.61 -8.79 -8.64
C TRP A 492 6.45 -7.90 -8.21
N MET A 493 6.56 -6.60 -8.52
CA MET A 493 5.39 -5.74 -8.54
C MET A 493 4.79 -5.86 -9.94
N THR A 494 3.62 -6.47 -10.03
CA THR A 494 3.04 -6.98 -11.28
C THR A 494 1.92 -6.11 -11.85
N GLU A 495 1.46 -5.11 -11.08
CA GLU A 495 0.45 -4.17 -11.53
C GLU A 495 0.42 -2.87 -10.72
N THR A 496 0.37 -1.74 -11.41
CA THR A 496 -0.05 -0.43 -10.87
C THR A 496 -0.28 0.54 -12.03
N THR A 497 -1.16 1.51 -11.84
CA THR A 497 -1.39 2.61 -12.79
C THR A 497 -0.98 3.98 -12.23
N GLY A 498 -0.71 4.06 -10.93
CA GLY A 498 -0.71 5.34 -10.21
C GLY A 498 -2.06 6.09 -10.19
N ALA A 499 -3.08 5.64 -10.94
CA ALA A 499 -4.45 6.18 -10.99
C ALA A 499 -5.47 5.02 -11.05
N GLN A 500 -6.02 4.61 -9.92
CA GLN A 500 -7.17 3.73 -9.78
C GLN A 500 -8.43 4.58 -9.70
N TRP A 501 -9.41 4.22 -10.52
CA TRP A 501 -10.72 4.84 -10.56
C TRP A 501 -11.79 3.81 -10.21
N ASN A 502 -12.52 4.04 -9.12
CA ASN A 502 -13.72 3.28 -8.78
C ASN A 502 -14.92 4.19 -9.11
N GLY A 503 -15.56 3.95 -10.25
CA GLY A 503 -16.64 4.84 -10.75
C GLY A 503 -16.12 6.22 -11.15
N GLU A 504 -16.73 7.29 -10.60
CA GLU A 504 -16.35 8.69 -10.87
C GLU A 504 -15.23 9.23 -9.95
N GLN A 505 -14.80 8.44 -8.96
CA GLN A 505 -13.86 8.90 -7.92
C GLN A 505 -12.43 8.42 -8.17
N TRP A 506 -11.48 9.30 -7.86
CA TRP A 506 -10.04 9.07 -7.92
C TRP A 506 -9.55 8.46 -6.61
N HIS A 507 -8.98 7.25 -6.63
CA HIS A 507 -8.48 6.58 -5.43
C HIS A 507 -7.01 6.20 -5.60
N THR A 508 -6.08 7.12 -5.34
CA THR A 508 -4.65 6.79 -5.44
C THR A 508 -3.73 7.53 -4.50
N TYR A 509 -2.66 6.83 -4.13
CA TYR A 509 -1.65 7.36 -3.22
C TYR A 509 -0.90 8.55 -3.81
N GLY A 510 -1.21 9.72 -3.25
CA GLY A 510 -0.57 11.00 -3.57
C GLY A 510 -0.92 11.56 -4.94
N TRP A 511 -1.85 10.95 -5.67
CA TRP A 511 -2.35 11.45 -6.95
C TRP A 511 -3.66 12.19 -6.66
N THR A 512 -3.78 13.46 -7.05
CA THR A 512 -5.04 14.22 -7.03
C THR A 512 -5.47 14.70 -8.45
N PRO A 513 -6.77 14.94 -8.70
CA PRO A 513 -7.27 15.40 -10.01
C PRO A 513 -6.61 16.70 -10.50
N GLU A 514 -6.11 17.55 -9.61
CA GLU A 514 -5.50 18.85 -9.91
C GLU A 514 -4.06 18.73 -10.42
N LEU A 515 -3.44 17.56 -10.24
CA LEU A 515 -2.07 17.34 -10.71
C LEU A 515 -2.00 17.41 -12.23
N THR A 516 -0.97 18.09 -12.72
CA THR A 516 -0.62 18.07 -14.13
C THR A 516 -0.09 16.70 -14.56
N GLU A 517 -0.15 16.38 -15.85
CA GLU A 517 0.48 15.17 -16.42
C GLU A 517 1.95 15.02 -16.02
N HIS A 518 2.66 16.14 -15.91
CA HIS A 518 4.06 16.15 -15.50
C HIS A 518 4.23 15.75 -14.04
N GLN A 519 3.45 16.33 -13.13
CA GLN A 519 3.49 15.96 -11.71
C GLN A 519 3.11 14.49 -11.49
N LYS A 520 2.08 14.00 -12.20
CA LYS A 520 1.71 12.57 -12.19
C LYS A 520 2.86 11.69 -12.68
N ALA A 521 3.58 12.10 -13.73
CA ALA A 521 4.76 11.38 -14.23
C ALA A 521 5.91 11.32 -13.22
N ILE A 522 6.16 12.39 -12.46
CA ILE A 522 7.16 12.37 -11.38
C ILE A 522 6.74 11.44 -10.24
N LYS A 523 5.45 11.42 -9.89
CA LYS A 523 4.92 10.44 -8.92
C LYS A 523 5.03 9.00 -9.43
N ALA A 524 4.76 8.73 -10.71
CA ALA A 524 5.01 7.42 -11.31
C ALA A 524 6.47 6.98 -11.17
N ALA A 525 7.44 7.91 -11.28
CA ALA A 525 8.84 7.61 -11.01
C ALA A 525 9.07 7.23 -9.54
N ARG A 526 8.37 7.87 -8.58
CA ARG A 526 8.45 7.50 -7.16
C ARG A 526 7.95 6.08 -6.90
N TYR A 527 6.94 5.61 -7.63
CA TYR A 527 6.48 4.21 -7.57
C TYR A 527 7.59 3.26 -8.02
N LEU A 528 8.22 3.52 -9.18
CA LEU A 528 9.39 2.75 -9.64
C LEU A 528 10.51 2.71 -8.59
N HIS A 529 10.84 3.86 -8.00
CA HIS A 529 11.87 3.93 -6.97
C HIS A 529 11.50 3.11 -5.74
N MET A 530 10.31 3.28 -5.16
CA MET A 530 9.95 2.54 -3.94
C MET A 530 9.86 1.04 -4.20
N THR A 531 9.38 0.60 -5.36
CA THR A 531 9.36 -0.83 -5.71
C THR A 531 10.78 -1.42 -5.75
N LEU A 532 11.71 -0.78 -6.45
CA LEU A 532 13.05 -1.33 -6.68
C LEU A 532 14.00 -1.06 -5.51
N ALA A 533 13.95 0.14 -4.95
CA ALA A 533 14.89 0.59 -3.94
C ALA A 533 14.42 0.26 -2.52
N ASP A 534 13.16 0.58 -2.19
CA ASP A 534 12.62 0.38 -0.83
C ASP A 534 12.16 -1.08 -0.61
N ALA A 535 11.36 -1.65 -1.52
CA ALA A 535 10.84 -3.02 -1.40
C ALA A 535 11.88 -4.10 -1.74
N GLY A 536 12.87 -3.77 -2.58
CA GLY A 536 13.83 -4.74 -3.09
C GLY A 536 13.23 -5.70 -4.12
N ALA A 537 12.24 -5.23 -4.89
CA ALA A 537 11.65 -6.00 -5.98
C ALA A 537 12.64 -6.20 -7.13
N ASN A 538 12.43 -7.31 -7.85
CA ASN A 538 13.18 -7.75 -9.02
C ASN A 538 12.56 -7.22 -10.32
N ALA A 539 11.26 -6.94 -10.36
CA ALA A 539 10.58 -6.42 -11.55
C ALA A 539 9.53 -5.36 -11.19
N PHE A 540 9.25 -4.49 -12.16
CA PHE A 540 8.18 -3.49 -12.11
C PHE A 540 7.35 -3.58 -13.38
N LEU A 541 6.06 -3.93 -13.24
CA LEU A 541 5.11 -3.99 -14.34
C LEU A 541 4.00 -2.95 -14.15
N TRP A 542 3.87 -2.04 -15.10
CA TRP A 542 2.74 -1.12 -15.17
C TRP A 542 1.47 -1.87 -15.58
N TRP A 543 0.29 -1.34 -15.25
CA TRP A 543 -0.97 -1.95 -15.67
C TRP A 543 -1.11 -1.96 -17.18
N GLY A 544 -1.59 -0.90 -17.85
CA GLY A 544 -1.68 -0.93 -19.31
C GLY A 544 -0.58 -0.12 -19.97
N LEU A 545 0.25 -0.81 -20.77
CA LEU A 545 1.25 -0.14 -21.61
C LEU A 545 0.59 0.74 -22.69
N VAL A 546 -0.59 0.33 -23.17
CA VAL A 546 -1.34 1.00 -24.24
C VAL A 546 -2.78 1.25 -23.80
N TYR A 547 -3.25 2.50 -23.95
CA TYR A 547 -4.61 2.93 -23.61
C TYR A 547 -5.23 3.76 -24.72
N SER A 548 -6.54 3.59 -24.95
CA SER A 548 -7.24 4.33 -26.00
C SER A 548 -7.85 5.62 -25.47
N LEU A 549 -7.54 6.77 -26.08
CA LEU A 549 -8.21 8.04 -25.75
C LEU A 549 -9.55 8.22 -26.46
N ALA A 550 -9.82 7.42 -27.49
CA ALA A 550 -11.09 7.27 -28.22
C ALA A 550 -12.08 8.46 -28.15
N PRO A 551 -11.71 9.69 -28.56
CA PRO A 551 -12.59 10.86 -28.38
C PRO A 551 -13.94 10.74 -29.10
N GLU A 552 -14.01 9.88 -30.12
CA GLU A 552 -15.20 9.67 -30.95
C GLU A 552 -16.17 8.62 -30.36
N ALA A 553 -15.72 7.79 -29.42
CA ALA A 553 -16.55 6.73 -28.79
C ALA A 553 -16.72 6.91 -27.27
N ILE A 554 -15.76 7.58 -26.62
CA ILE A 554 -15.80 7.90 -25.20
C ILE A 554 -15.99 9.40 -25.07
N THR A 555 -17.24 9.82 -24.91
CA THR A 555 -17.59 11.24 -24.74
C THR A 555 -17.43 11.71 -23.31
N ASP A 556 -17.45 10.78 -22.35
CA ASP A 556 -17.27 11.09 -20.94
C ASP A 556 -15.84 11.60 -20.65
N ARG A 557 -15.77 12.78 -20.02
CA ARG A 557 -14.50 13.47 -19.77
C ARG A 557 -13.67 12.73 -18.73
N ASN A 558 -14.31 12.16 -17.71
CA ASN A 558 -13.63 11.48 -16.61
C ASN A 558 -12.96 10.19 -17.09
N THR A 559 -13.67 9.40 -17.90
CA THR A 559 -13.15 8.19 -18.53
C THR A 559 -11.97 8.50 -19.47
N ARG A 560 -12.02 9.61 -20.22
CA ARG A 560 -10.88 10.02 -21.05
C ARG A 560 -9.67 10.44 -20.22
N GLN A 561 -9.91 11.16 -19.12
CA GLN A 561 -8.84 11.55 -18.20
C GLN A 561 -8.22 10.31 -17.54
N LYS A 562 -9.04 9.33 -17.13
CA LYS A 562 -8.60 8.01 -16.67
C LYS A 562 -7.65 7.34 -17.64
N HIS A 563 -8.04 7.19 -18.90
CA HIS A 563 -7.19 6.51 -19.89
C HIS A 563 -5.87 7.24 -20.12
N ARG A 564 -5.87 8.58 -20.06
CA ARG A 564 -4.64 9.38 -20.10
C ARG A 564 -3.76 9.13 -18.88
N ASP A 565 -4.37 9.05 -17.69
CA ASP A 565 -3.68 8.88 -16.43
C ASP A 565 -3.05 7.49 -16.29
N GLU A 566 -3.72 6.45 -16.77
CA GLU A 566 -3.28 5.05 -16.71
C GLU A 566 -2.31 4.68 -17.84
N GLY A 567 -2.39 5.31 -19.02
CA GLY A 567 -1.62 4.92 -20.19
C GLY A 567 -0.18 5.45 -20.25
N LEU A 568 0.76 4.58 -20.64
CA LEU A 568 2.10 5.00 -21.07
C LEU A 568 2.10 5.41 -22.55
N VAL A 569 1.47 4.62 -23.40
CA VAL A 569 1.25 4.91 -24.82
C VAL A 569 -0.25 5.07 -25.08
N LEU A 570 -0.62 6.15 -25.76
CA LEU A 570 -2.01 6.43 -26.08
C LEU A 570 -2.32 6.14 -27.55
N VAL A 571 -3.51 5.60 -27.80
CA VAL A 571 -4.01 5.24 -29.14
C VAL A 571 -5.40 5.83 -29.39
N SER A 572 -5.82 5.88 -30.65
CA SER A 572 -7.19 6.21 -31.08
C SER A 572 -7.91 4.97 -31.56
N GLU A 573 -9.24 4.96 -31.64
CA GLU A 573 -10.02 3.86 -32.25
C GLU A 573 -10.05 3.92 -33.79
N LYS A 574 -8.96 4.42 -34.40
CA LYS A 574 -8.80 4.46 -35.85
C LYS A 574 -7.93 3.30 -36.28
N ARG A 575 -8.23 2.72 -37.46
CA ARG A 575 -7.41 1.66 -38.03
C ARG A 575 -5.99 2.17 -38.26
N GLY A 576 -5.02 1.49 -37.66
CA GLY A 576 -3.60 1.74 -37.83
C GLY A 576 -2.95 0.64 -38.66
N GLU A 577 -1.62 0.64 -38.68
CA GLU A 577 -0.84 -0.39 -39.36
C GLU A 577 -0.98 -1.74 -38.64
N ASN A 578 -1.72 -2.69 -39.23
CA ASN A 578 -1.97 -4.02 -38.68
C ASN A 578 -2.63 -4.01 -37.29
N GLY A 579 -3.44 -2.99 -36.99
CA GLY A 579 -4.23 -2.89 -35.76
C GLY A 579 -5.47 -2.03 -35.95
N THR A 580 -6.41 -2.11 -35.02
CA THR A 580 -7.64 -1.29 -35.03
C THR A 580 -7.53 -0.06 -34.14
N GLN A 581 -6.39 0.11 -33.45
CA GLN A 581 -6.09 1.29 -32.65
C GLN A 581 -4.75 1.92 -33.04
N ALA A 582 -4.81 3.08 -33.71
CA ALA A 582 -3.64 3.79 -34.20
C ALA A 582 -2.92 4.60 -33.10
N PHE A 583 -1.59 4.56 -33.10
CA PHE A 583 -0.73 5.36 -32.21
C PHE A 583 -1.08 6.86 -32.22
N LEU A 584 -1.14 7.45 -31.03
CA LEU A 584 -1.31 8.90 -30.84
C LEU A 584 -0.07 9.53 -30.20
N GLU A 585 0.27 9.11 -28.99
CA GLU A 585 1.34 9.76 -28.23
C GLU A 585 1.97 8.86 -27.17
N ARG A 586 3.16 9.28 -26.72
CA ARG A 586 3.84 8.78 -25.52
C ARG A 586 3.56 9.77 -24.41
N THR A 587 3.03 9.32 -23.27
CA THR A 587 2.72 10.23 -22.15
C THR A 587 4.00 10.66 -21.44
N LYS A 588 3.94 11.67 -20.57
CA LYS A 588 5.12 12.03 -19.76
C LYS A 588 5.56 10.88 -18.84
N LYS A 589 4.63 10.03 -18.42
CA LYS A 589 4.88 8.80 -17.64
C LYS A 589 5.73 7.79 -18.42
N PHE A 590 5.53 7.68 -19.74
CA PHE A 590 6.41 6.88 -20.60
C PHE A 590 7.88 7.27 -20.42
N TYR A 591 8.16 8.58 -20.45
CA TYR A 591 9.53 9.07 -20.37
C TYR A 591 10.12 9.03 -18.96
N THR A 592 9.32 9.02 -17.90
CA THR A 592 9.83 8.77 -16.53
C THR A 592 10.06 7.28 -16.29
N PHE A 593 9.22 6.41 -16.85
CA PHE A 593 9.45 4.96 -16.86
C PHE A 593 10.69 4.58 -17.69
N GLN A 594 10.90 5.26 -18.82
CA GLN A 594 12.06 5.07 -19.70
C GLN A 594 13.39 5.39 -19.00
N GLN A 595 13.40 6.27 -17.99
CA GLN A 595 14.61 6.56 -17.19
C GLN A 595 15.14 5.33 -16.44
N TYR A 596 14.32 4.31 -16.25
CA TYR A 596 14.74 3.02 -15.70
C TYR A 596 14.93 1.99 -16.82
N SER A 597 13.84 1.62 -17.49
CA SER A 597 13.75 0.50 -18.44
C SER A 597 14.75 0.59 -19.60
N ARG A 598 15.06 1.78 -20.11
CA ARG A 598 16.04 1.96 -21.20
C ARG A 598 17.48 1.67 -20.78
N PHE A 599 17.81 1.87 -19.51
CA PHE A 599 19.19 1.85 -19.03
C PHE A 599 19.50 0.65 -18.11
N VAL A 600 18.47 0.07 -17.49
CA VAL A 600 18.61 -1.07 -16.58
C VAL A 600 17.99 -2.30 -17.25
N GLU A 601 18.83 -3.16 -17.81
CA GLU A 601 18.40 -4.35 -18.53
C GLU A 601 18.22 -5.56 -17.58
N PRO A 602 17.47 -6.59 -18.00
CA PRO A 602 17.42 -7.86 -17.27
C PRO A 602 18.82 -8.40 -16.98
N GLY A 603 19.06 -8.79 -15.73
CA GLY A 603 20.37 -9.25 -15.27
C GLY A 603 21.14 -8.24 -14.43
N PHE A 604 20.86 -6.94 -14.55
CA PHE A 604 21.49 -5.92 -13.72
C PHE A 604 21.29 -6.23 -12.23
N ARG A 605 22.23 -5.82 -11.38
CA ARG A 605 22.09 -5.89 -9.93
C ARG A 605 21.88 -4.50 -9.36
N ARG A 606 20.85 -4.32 -8.52
CA ARG A 606 20.68 -3.11 -7.72
C ARG A 606 21.87 -2.97 -6.78
N LEU A 607 22.38 -1.77 -6.58
CA LEU A 607 23.48 -1.45 -5.68
C LEU A 607 22.97 -0.69 -4.46
N ALA A 608 23.66 -0.79 -3.33
CA ALA A 608 23.47 0.15 -2.22
C ALA A 608 23.70 1.59 -2.73
N ALA A 609 22.80 2.50 -2.39
CA ALA A 609 22.86 3.90 -2.80
C ALA A 609 22.58 4.78 -1.57
N PRO A 610 23.29 5.91 -1.41
CA PRO A 610 23.09 6.81 -0.29
C PRO A 610 21.77 7.56 -0.35
N THR A 611 21.25 7.91 0.84
CA THR A 611 20.12 8.82 0.97
C THR A 611 20.60 10.26 0.92
N ARG A 612 19.80 11.13 0.31
CA ARG A 612 20.04 12.56 0.23
C ARG A 612 18.72 13.28 0.41
N ASP A 613 18.72 14.34 1.20
CA ASP A 613 17.50 15.10 1.44
C ASP A 613 16.95 15.65 0.10
N GLY A 614 15.65 15.48 -0.11
CA GLY A 614 14.95 15.91 -1.32
C GLY A 614 15.24 15.12 -2.60
N LEU A 615 16.11 14.10 -2.58
CA LEU A 615 16.39 13.26 -3.74
C LEU A 615 16.28 11.76 -3.44
N GLN A 616 15.64 11.03 -4.34
CA GLN A 616 15.53 9.57 -4.24
C GLN A 616 16.42 8.90 -5.28
N ILE A 617 17.42 8.17 -4.78
CA ILE A 617 18.55 7.69 -5.59
C ILE A 617 18.61 6.16 -5.56
N SER A 618 18.61 5.55 -6.74
CA SER A 618 18.88 4.12 -6.90
C SER A 618 20.01 3.91 -7.90
N ALA A 619 20.77 2.84 -7.72
CA ALA A 619 21.91 2.52 -8.59
C ALA A 619 21.89 1.04 -8.99
N TYR A 620 22.44 0.73 -10.16
CA TYR A 620 22.38 -0.59 -10.79
C TYR A 620 23.69 -0.86 -11.54
N ARG A 621 24.16 -2.10 -11.52
CA ARG A 621 25.37 -2.53 -12.24
C ARG A 621 25.03 -3.62 -13.25
N SER A 622 25.59 -3.52 -14.45
CA SER A 622 25.44 -4.55 -15.48
C SER A 622 26.08 -5.88 -15.06
N PRO A 623 25.62 -7.03 -15.61
CA PRO A 623 26.17 -8.35 -15.30
C PRO A 623 27.69 -8.47 -15.55
N ASP A 624 28.14 -7.89 -16.67
CA ASP A 624 29.55 -7.87 -17.10
C ASP A 624 30.40 -6.81 -16.38
N ARG A 625 29.78 -6.03 -15.47
CA ARG A 625 30.37 -4.92 -14.71
C ARG A 625 30.90 -3.76 -15.56
N SER A 626 30.53 -3.68 -16.84
CA SER A 626 30.94 -2.60 -17.75
C SER A 626 30.14 -1.30 -17.56
N LYS A 627 28.98 -1.35 -16.88
CA LYS A 627 28.12 -0.17 -16.70
C LYS A 627 27.62 -0.06 -15.27
N VAL A 628 27.54 1.18 -14.79
CA VAL A 628 26.77 1.56 -13.60
C VAL A 628 25.76 2.63 -13.97
N VAL A 629 24.50 2.40 -13.63
CA VAL A 629 23.39 3.30 -13.88
C VAL A 629 22.89 3.84 -12.55
N VAL A 630 22.75 5.15 -12.44
CA VAL A 630 22.21 5.82 -11.25
C VAL A 630 20.98 6.61 -11.67
N VAL A 631 19.83 6.32 -11.07
CA VAL A 631 18.60 7.07 -11.29
C VAL A 631 18.30 7.91 -10.06
N ALA A 632 18.19 9.22 -10.25
CA ALA A 632 17.82 10.18 -9.22
C ALA A 632 16.47 10.81 -9.56
N ILE A 633 15.60 10.92 -8.56
CA ILE A 633 14.31 11.59 -8.65
C ILE A 633 14.34 12.79 -7.73
N ASN A 634 13.92 13.94 -8.26
CA ASN A 634 13.58 15.14 -7.51
C ASN A 634 12.08 15.34 -7.60
N ASP A 635 11.34 14.95 -6.57
CA ASP A 635 9.90 15.17 -6.46
C ASP A 635 9.53 16.45 -5.68
N THR A 636 10.52 17.30 -5.40
CA THR A 636 10.34 18.55 -4.67
C THR A 636 10.14 19.75 -5.61
N ALA A 637 9.70 20.88 -5.03
CA ALA A 637 9.57 22.16 -5.72
C ALA A 637 10.91 22.92 -5.89
N SER A 638 12.01 22.39 -5.34
CA SER A 638 13.32 23.05 -5.35
C SER A 638 14.29 22.35 -6.29
N SER A 639 15.27 23.09 -6.80
CA SER A 639 16.40 22.47 -7.53
C SER A 639 17.38 21.88 -6.53
N HIS A 640 17.96 20.73 -6.86
CA HIS A 640 18.95 20.05 -6.02
C HIS A 640 20.26 19.82 -6.76
N PRO A 641 21.43 20.09 -6.16
CA PRO A 641 22.69 19.71 -6.78
C PRO A 641 22.83 18.19 -6.78
N LEU A 642 23.25 17.63 -7.92
CA LEU A 642 23.50 16.20 -8.06
C LEU A 642 24.95 15.97 -8.47
N LYS A 643 25.79 15.67 -7.49
CA LYS A 643 27.18 15.22 -7.72
C LYS A 643 27.26 13.75 -7.35
N VAL A 644 27.49 12.89 -8.33
CA VAL A 644 27.64 11.44 -8.14
C VAL A 644 29.02 11.02 -8.60
N SER A 645 29.68 10.16 -7.82
CA SER A 645 30.97 9.58 -8.17
C SER A 645 30.97 8.09 -7.91
N LEU A 646 31.67 7.33 -8.75
CA LEU A 646 31.88 5.91 -8.54
C LEU A 646 33.18 5.65 -7.81
N LYS A 647 33.15 4.72 -6.85
CA LYS A 647 34.36 4.12 -6.31
C LYS A 647 35.08 3.37 -7.44
N GLY A 648 36.28 3.84 -7.80
CA GLY A 648 37.04 3.35 -8.96
C GLY A 648 37.08 4.32 -10.14
N GLY A 649 36.33 5.43 -10.09
CA GLY A 649 36.28 6.43 -11.16
C GLY A 649 35.35 6.03 -12.31
N GLY A 650 35.14 6.95 -13.25
CA GLY A 650 34.26 6.77 -14.40
C GLY A 650 33.66 8.11 -14.86
N LYS A 651 33.38 8.24 -16.16
CA LYS A 651 32.69 9.42 -16.71
C LYS A 651 31.22 9.10 -16.89
N ALA A 652 30.34 9.95 -16.38
CA ALA A 652 28.91 9.81 -16.56
C ALA A 652 28.38 10.66 -17.72
N ARG A 653 27.56 10.04 -18.55
CA ARG A 653 26.56 10.74 -19.37
C ARG A 653 25.23 10.77 -18.61
N ALA A 654 24.39 11.78 -18.85
CA ALA A 654 23.14 11.93 -18.13
C ALA A 654 21.95 12.21 -19.05
N TRP A 655 20.78 11.68 -18.69
CA TRP A 655 19.51 11.87 -19.38
C TRP A 655 18.46 12.37 -18.41
N GLN A 656 17.62 13.30 -18.85
CA GLN A 656 16.65 13.96 -17.98
C GLN A 656 15.24 13.95 -18.56
N THR A 657 14.29 13.69 -17.67
CA THR A 657 12.86 13.91 -17.90
C THR A 657 12.42 14.98 -16.92
N ASP A 658 11.91 16.09 -17.44
CA ASP A 658 11.36 17.21 -16.68
C ASP A 658 10.14 17.78 -17.44
N GLN A 659 9.61 18.93 -17.03
CA GLN A 659 8.49 19.57 -17.71
C GLN A 659 8.73 19.72 -19.22
N LYS A 660 9.96 20.08 -19.62
CA LYS A 660 10.36 20.40 -20.99
C LYS A 660 11.04 19.22 -21.71
N LYS A 661 11.74 18.35 -20.98
CA LYS A 661 12.54 17.26 -21.56
C LYS A 661 11.88 15.90 -21.44
N ASN A 662 12.08 15.06 -22.45
CA ASN A 662 11.54 13.71 -22.55
C ASN A 662 12.66 12.67 -22.66
N CYS A 663 13.35 12.36 -21.54
CA CYS A 663 14.52 11.47 -21.49
C CYS A 663 15.65 11.91 -22.47
N GLU A 664 15.96 13.21 -22.44
CA GLU A 664 16.95 13.84 -23.32
C GLU A 664 18.31 13.96 -22.61
N GLU A 665 19.40 13.88 -23.38
CA GLU A 665 20.75 14.02 -22.84
C GLU A 665 20.98 15.44 -22.28
N VAL A 666 21.64 15.53 -21.13
CA VAL A 666 21.96 16.77 -20.42
C VAL A 666 23.36 16.71 -19.83
N ASP A 667 23.91 17.86 -19.44
CA ASP A 667 25.14 17.92 -18.65
C ASP A 667 24.96 17.17 -17.32
N SER A 668 25.83 16.18 -17.06
CA SER A 668 25.78 15.34 -15.87
C SER A 668 26.09 16.09 -14.57
N THR A 669 26.69 17.28 -14.67
CA THR A 669 27.07 18.14 -13.54
C THR A 669 26.04 19.21 -13.19
N ALA A 670 25.05 19.45 -14.06
CA ALA A 670 24.01 20.45 -13.84
C ALA A 670 23.20 20.14 -12.57
N ALA A 671 22.62 21.15 -11.92
CA ALA A 671 21.62 20.89 -10.88
C ALA A 671 20.41 20.14 -11.46
N MET A 672 19.78 19.28 -10.67
CA MET A 672 18.48 18.69 -11.00
C MET A 672 17.38 19.72 -10.80
N PRO A 673 16.60 20.07 -11.85
CA PRO A 673 15.46 20.96 -11.70
C PRO A 673 14.40 20.38 -10.75
N PRO A 674 13.47 21.21 -10.23
CA PRO A 674 12.28 20.73 -9.53
C PRO A 674 11.51 19.72 -10.38
N LEU A 675 10.84 18.76 -9.74
CA LEU A 675 9.98 17.80 -10.42
C LEU A 675 10.68 17.14 -11.62
N SER A 676 11.81 16.48 -11.41
CA SER A 676 12.60 15.88 -12.49
C SER A 676 13.14 14.50 -12.14
N VAL A 677 13.39 13.70 -13.18
CA VAL A 677 14.10 12.42 -13.08
C VAL A 677 15.35 12.51 -13.93
N ARG A 678 16.49 12.10 -13.38
CA ARG A 678 17.75 12.04 -14.11
C ARG A 678 18.41 10.69 -13.96
N THR A 679 18.81 10.12 -15.08
CA THR A 679 19.60 8.89 -15.12
C THR A 679 21.02 9.20 -15.57
N LEU A 680 22.01 8.78 -14.78
CA LEU A 680 23.42 8.84 -15.10
C LEU A 680 23.91 7.45 -15.47
N VAL A 681 24.61 7.33 -16.59
CA VAL A 681 25.23 6.09 -17.04
C VAL A 681 26.74 6.31 -17.03
N PHE A 682 27.41 5.52 -16.22
CA PHE A 682 28.86 5.41 -16.16
C PHE A 682 29.28 4.16 -16.93
N GLU A 683 30.27 4.32 -17.80
CA GLU A 683 30.93 3.27 -18.57
C GLU A 683 32.38 3.08 -18.10
#